data_AF-A0A9C6XTE6-F1
#
_entry.id   AF-A0A9C6XTE6-F1
#
_cell.length_a   1.000
_cell.length_b   1.000
_cell.length_c   1.000
_cell.angle_alpha   90.00
_cell.angle_beta   90.00
_cell.angle_gamma   90.00
#
_symmetry.space_group_name_H-M   'P 1'
#
loop_
_entity.id
_entity.type
_entity.pdbx_description
1 polymer ?
#
loop_
_entity_poly.entity_id
_entity_poly.type
_entity_poly.pdbx_seq_one_letter_code
_entity_poly.pdbx_strand_id
1 'polypeptide(L)'
;MLEKWESIISRGGDFKMKPTHTVCELHFDESYIIRPKPLIVGGIDISPQGGKLKLVPHAVPTILNGYPKYMIPKVQSKRSATERVSEVPKKRRRKAEEQIPETNEELTEHTINDDVEMNEAEVMNEEILMTNPLPLVEAVYNNPQLIQKPLESWLVQRGPSFVSFVHIDPAGIQIDRAIKFTTGSEQPTIFVQGQQILHDFKVITLEDILSLLSRMDTSKVCPGAELKNVRSPGCVWFLEPSGRKNKPPPRCSACLSKRRDVAKAIRRDQEKDCNRSKKCQQKNNAIKGLKIKVARREAKIKKLKQTIHNLHDKFEALSDEKINAYVALMPESWQTAIRTCVAAAKAKNSHGRRYTAQWIYECTLLRIKSLALYKKMLRDNFLPLPSLRTLQRYMKKLNPAYGFNENTFSLIKKKCAHIKEPKRHGALLLDEMKITEGLSYDKPALEVKGFVYYGKHTPEALKDVPADHALGLMFQGFQEAYYITIGAFLSKGAIKGPDLAKILLEAIGLLEQAGLFVDCIVSDAAPWNRNMWSKFGLKKLRYETEGSKKKYAVDDDDNDEYEEIDEPATLAFIGSGRTQDSDNKKKKAPRKKKTASRKKKKNSPENDEDFVSYCTHPIDSKRNLYFASDFPHLMKSVKQRIVNTEILETPDGVVKLNHWAIVCQEDEKRGIKVAPKLSKAHFQSESYATMSVKLAFSFFSEQVATAMEHYKNLHVIGMEDCEATVKFIRRMNVLIDFMNSNTRKDGLKAPGVQEEREENAAPAQCLECGKVHAQYSPQRRGTAREALTDFLAYLKKWETSGVLRDKRLTASAAYGLRVTVKTALHLSLYLIQDHGYEYFMTRRINQDALEHFFGLIRQGCGAHGHPDPIQFIQVYRLASYRSLIKPPKGSNIMGGDMLKSLLSMPDFTSEENKRRRLQLERELYEALDTGEVIENCAFADHTYYQNNTIDVSALKQFGGYVARRTRKFTVARTCDECFSCLKAPADQPYREEEDDISHSRSLGYLITPSDNMMSILETLEKTILEVFQTSHIHKDLVFEVVDRVKEKAFTQIGCDEHKRELTKAIISFYVNTRIIFACEEYNRRLSANSKKKTKSRQQIKMFKLTC
;
A
#
# COMPACT_ATOMS: atom_id res chain seq x y z
N MET A 1 7.25 19.97 -31.11
CA MET A 1 7.04 18.51 -31.28
C MET A 1 8.27 17.87 -31.91
N LEU A 2 8.76 18.38 -33.06
CA LEU A 2 10.00 17.93 -33.71
C LEU A 2 11.23 17.89 -32.78
N GLU A 3 11.52 18.94 -32.01
CA GLU A 3 12.65 18.94 -31.06
C GLU A 3 12.56 17.83 -29.99
N LYS A 4 11.34 17.49 -29.55
CA LYS A 4 11.12 16.37 -28.61
C LYS A 4 11.30 15.02 -29.29
N TRP A 5 10.96 14.90 -30.58
CA TRP A 5 11.19 13.67 -31.33
C TRP A 5 12.68 13.49 -31.64
N GLU A 6 13.37 14.58 -31.95
CA GLU A 6 14.81 14.61 -32.21
C GLU A 6 15.63 14.16 -31.00
N SER A 7 15.26 14.59 -29.78
CA SER A 7 15.92 14.15 -28.54
C SER A 7 15.66 12.68 -28.16
N ILE A 8 14.56 12.09 -28.64
CA ILE A 8 14.20 10.68 -28.39
C ILE A 8 14.82 9.75 -29.44
N ILE A 9 14.91 10.20 -30.70
CA ILE A 9 15.32 9.36 -31.84
C ILE A 9 16.83 9.39 -32.09
N SER A 10 17.55 10.48 -31.75
CA SER A 10 18.98 10.61 -32.08
C SER A 10 19.92 10.01 -31.04
N ARG A 11 20.93 9.24 -31.49
CA ARG A 11 22.16 8.97 -30.74
C ARG A 11 23.19 10.01 -31.17
N GLY A 12 23.60 10.89 -30.26
CA GLY A 12 24.84 11.66 -30.37
C GLY A 12 25.13 12.32 -31.74
N GLY A 13 24.34 13.32 -32.13
CA GLY A 13 24.77 14.32 -33.13
C GLY A 13 24.65 13.99 -34.63
N ASP A 14 24.46 12.73 -35.02
CA ASP A 14 24.63 12.32 -36.43
C ASP A 14 23.43 12.58 -37.37
N PHE A 15 22.25 12.97 -36.86
CA PHE A 15 21.09 13.24 -37.71
C PHE A 15 20.16 14.31 -37.11
N LYS A 16 19.94 15.41 -37.87
CA LYS A 16 18.99 16.48 -37.50
C LYS A 16 17.67 16.36 -38.26
N MET A 17 16.56 16.34 -37.52
CA MET A 17 15.22 16.21 -38.14
C MET A 17 14.77 17.52 -38.79
N LYS A 18 14.66 17.51 -40.12
CA LYS A 18 13.96 18.58 -40.89
C LYS A 18 12.42 18.45 -40.80
N PRO A 19 11.65 19.55 -40.90
CA PRO A 19 10.18 19.54 -40.84
C PRO A 19 9.46 18.70 -41.92
N THR A 20 10.16 18.33 -42.98
CA THR A 20 9.65 17.49 -44.07
C THR A 20 9.69 15.99 -43.75
N HIS A 21 10.38 15.58 -42.68
CA HIS A 21 10.45 14.17 -42.30
C HIS A 21 9.16 13.72 -41.61
N THR A 22 8.70 12.54 -41.98
CA THR A 22 7.51 11.90 -41.41
C THR A 22 7.91 10.66 -40.63
N VAL A 23 7.23 10.40 -39.51
CA VAL A 23 7.41 9.21 -38.68
C VAL A 23 6.18 8.32 -38.86
N CYS A 24 6.41 7.03 -39.12
CA CYS A 24 5.33 6.06 -39.34
C CYS A 24 4.44 5.91 -38.08
N GLU A 25 3.13 5.76 -38.26
CA GLU A 25 2.15 5.59 -37.17
C GLU A 25 2.50 4.43 -36.22
N LEU A 26 3.14 3.38 -36.73
CA LEU A 26 3.54 2.18 -35.98
C LEU A 26 4.55 2.46 -34.86
N HIS A 27 5.18 3.64 -34.85
CA HIS A 27 6.09 4.05 -33.78
C HIS A 27 5.40 4.74 -32.61
N PHE A 28 4.09 5.01 -32.72
CA PHE A 28 3.29 5.63 -31.67
C PHE A 28 2.36 4.59 -31.02
N ASP A 29 2.15 4.73 -29.71
CA ASP A 29 1.09 4.02 -29.02
C ASP A 29 -0.29 4.45 -29.54
N GLU A 30 -1.24 3.51 -29.63
CA GLU A 30 -2.58 3.75 -30.18
C GLU A 30 -3.32 4.90 -29.46
N SER A 31 -3.04 5.12 -28.17
CA SER A 31 -3.62 6.24 -27.40
C SER A 31 -3.21 7.63 -27.89
N TYR A 32 -2.14 7.74 -28.68
CA TYR A 32 -1.67 8.99 -29.27
C TYR A 32 -2.26 9.27 -30.67
N ILE A 33 -2.93 8.29 -31.27
CA ILE A 33 -3.50 8.36 -32.63
C ILE A 33 -5.01 8.64 -32.53
N ILE A 34 -5.47 9.73 -33.16
CA ILE A 34 -6.89 10.08 -33.26
C ILE A 34 -7.42 9.52 -34.59
N ARG A 35 -8.14 8.40 -34.52
CA ARG A 35 -8.88 7.86 -35.67
C ARG A 35 -10.28 8.47 -35.74
N PRO A 36 -10.80 8.82 -36.94
CA PRO A 36 -12.20 9.21 -37.08
C PRO A 36 -13.11 8.06 -36.64
N LYS A 37 -14.19 8.38 -35.91
CA LYS A 37 -15.15 7.36 -35.42
C LYS A 37 -15.86 6.71 -36.61
N PRO A 38 -16.04 5.38 -36.61
CA PRO A 38 -16.73 4.72 -37.69
C PRO A 38 -18.22 5.07 -37.69
N LEU A 39 -18.75 5.39 -38.87
CA LEU A 39 -20.17 5.68 -39.08
C LEU A 39 -20.85 4.39 -39.50
N ILE A 40 -21.52 3.74 -38.55
CA ILE A 40 -22.18 2.45 -38.76
C ILE A 40 -23.68 2.71 -38.93
N VAL A 41 -24.22 2.40 -40.10
CA VAL A 41 -25.66 2.47 -40.38
C VAL A 41 -26.11 1.08 -40.84
N GLY A 42 -27.10 0.51 -40.15
CA GLY A 42 -27.62 -0.83 -40.47
C GLY A 42 -26.63 -1.99 -40.27
N GLY A 43 -25.57 -1.80 -39.47
CA GLY A 43 -24.55 -2.83 -39.23
C GLY A 43 -23.43 -2.88 -40.27
N ILE A 44 -23.43 -1.98 -41.26
CA ILE A 44 -22.37 -1.82 -42.25
C ILE A 44 -21.61 -0.52 -41.93
N ASP A 45 -20.27 -0.61 -41.86
CA ASP A 45 -19.40 0.55 -41.66
C ASP A 45 -19.21 1.27 -43.01
N ILE A 46 -19.80 2.45 -43.14
CA ILE A 46 -19.76 3.30 -44.33
C ILE A 46 -18.77 4.46 -44.20
N SER A 47 -17.80 4.33 -43.29
CA SER A 47 -16.79 5.36 -43.09
C SER A 47 -15.94 5.58 -44.35
N PRO A 48 -15.70 6.84 -44.77
CA PRO A 48 -14.87 7.12 -45.94
C PRO A 48 -13.45 6.59 -45.74
N GLN A 49 -13.04 5.61 -46.55
CA GLN A 49 -11.68 5.07 -46.53
C GLN A 49 -10.71 6.12 -47.12
N GLY A 50 -10.03 6.87 -46.25
CA GLY A 50 -9.01 7.83 -46.68
C GLY A 50 -8.71 9.03 -45.75
N GLY A 51 -9.28 9.09 -44.55
CA GLY A 51 -9.00 10.20 -43.61
C GLY A 51 -7.54 10.23 -43.14
N LYS A 52 -6.86 11.38 -43.28
CA LYS A 52 -5.51 11.59 -42.71
C LYS A 52 -5.55 11.45 -41.18
N LEU A 53 -4.78 10.50 -40.66
CA LEU A 53 -4.64 10.28 -39.22
C LEU A 53 -4.04 11.51 -38.55
N LYS A 54 -4.60 11.92 -37.40
CA LYS A 54 -4.08 13.05 -36.60
C LYS A 54 -3.48 12.51 -35.31
N LEU A 55 -2.33 13.04 -34.91
CA LEU A 55 -1.73 12.78 -33.60
C LEU A 55 -2.21 13.82 -32.57
N VAL A 56 -2.29 13.43 -31.30
CA VAL A 56 -2.50 14.40 -30.23
C VAL A 56 -1.30 15.37 -30.13
N PRO A 57 -1.48 16.64 -29.69
CA PRO A 57 -0.42 17.68 -29.73
C PRO A 57 0.85 17.37 -28.92
N HIS A 58 0.83 16.38 -28.03
CA HIS A 58 1.96 15.95 -27.19
C HIS A 58 2.43 14.51 -27.49
N ALA A 59 1.98 13.92 -28.60
CA ALA A 59 2.38 12.58 -29.01
C ALA A 59 3.91 12.50 -29.20
N VAL A 60 4.51 11.44 -28.66
CA VAL A 60 5.93 11.11 -28.88
C VAL A 60 6.06 9.64 -29.30
N PRO A 61 7.02 9.28 -30.16
CA PRO A 61 7.28 7.89 -30.51
C PRO A 61 7.67 7.09 -29.27
N THR A 62 6.97 6.00 -29.02
CA THR A 62 7.12 5.14 -27.83
C THR A 62 7.42 3.69 -28.20
N ILE A 63 7.32 3.33 -29.49
CA ILE A 63 7.59 1.99 -29.98
C ILE A 63 8.82 2.05 -30.90
N LEU A 64 10.01 1.97 -30.30
CA LEU A 64 11.30 1.97 -31.00
C LEU A 64 11.97 0.59 -30.88
N ASN A 65 11.74 -0.27 -31.87
CA ASN A 65 12.31 -1.61 -31.90
C ASN A 65 13.85 -1.55 -31.97
N GLY A 66 14.54 -2.21 -31.02
CA GLY A 66 16.01 -2.23 -30.93
C GLY A 66 16.63 -1.28 -29.90
N TYR A 67 15.83 -0.52 -29.14
CA TYR A 67 16.31 0.41 -28.11
C TYR A 67 16.19 -0.14 -26.67
N PRO A 68 17.12 0.21 -25.75
CA PRO A 68 17.01 -0.18 -24.34
C PRO A 68 15.75 0.41 -23.68
N LYS A 69 15.02 -0.40 -22.90
CA LYS A 69 13.72 -0.04 -22.30
C LYS A 69 13.71 1.22 -21.44
N TYR A 70 14.86 1.66 -20.91
CA TYR A 70 14.96 2.85 -20.08
C TYR A 70 15.06 4.16 -20.89
N MET A 71 15.39 4.10 -22.18
CA MET A 71 15.41 5.26 -23.09
C MET A 71 14.06 5.50 -23.78
N ILE A 72 13.13 4.55 -23.67
CA ILE A 72 11.80 4.65 -24.26
C ILE A 72 10.87 5.38 -23.27
N PRO A 73 10.23 6.50 -23.66
CA PRO A 73 9.26 7.17 -22.80
C PRO A 73 8.09 6.25 -22.45
N LYS A 74 7.69 6.20 -21.18
CA LYS A 74 6.53 5.39 -20.76
C LYS A 74 5.23 6.11 -21.11
N VAL A 75 4.30 5.40 -21.74
CA VAL A 75 2.93 5.90 -22.01
C VAL A 75 2.24 6.21 -20.67
N GLN A 76 1.76 7.44 -20.50
CA GLN A 76 1.03 7.84 -19.32
C GLN A 76 -0.36 7.18 -19.33
N SER A 77 -0.57 6.15 -18.51
CA SER A 77 -1.88 5.49 -18.42
C SER A 77 -2.91 6.45 -17.82
N LYS A 78 -3.92 6.85 -18.59
CA LYS A 78 -5.17 7.35 -17.98
C LYS A 78 -5.80 6.18 -17.21
N ARG A 79 -6.07 6.36 -15.92
CA ARG A 79 -6.86 5.41 -15.13
C ARG A 79 -8.19 5.20 -15.85
N SER A 80 -8.50 3.97 -16.25
CA SER A 80 -9.84 3.62 -16.73
C SER A 80 -10.84 3.83 -15.60
N ALA A 81 -11.95 4.50 -15.89
CA ALA A 81 -13.09 4.54 -14.99
C ALA A 81 -13.56 3.10 -14.69
N THR A 82 -13.81 2.81 -13.43
CA THR A 82 -14.24 1.48 -12.99
C THR A 82 -15.71 1.28 -13.35
N GLU A 83 -16.00 0.68 -14.50
CA GLU A 83 -17.33 0.12 -14.77
C GLU A 83 -17.53 -1.13 -13.93
N ARG A 84 -18.51 -1.08 -13.02
CA ARG A 84 -19.00 -2.26 -12.31
C ARG A 84 -19.99 -2.98 -13.22
N VAL A 85 -19.53 -4.01 -13.91
CA VAL A 85 -20.44 -4.99 -14.51
C VAL A 85 -20.85 -5.99 -13.42
N SER A 86 -22.13 -5.99 -13.09
CA SER A 86 -22.77 -7.02 -12.26
C SER A 86 -23.05 -8.26 -13.12
N GLU A 87 -22.24 -9.30 -12.99
CA GLU A 87 -22.54 -10.60 -13.57
C GLU A 87 -23.57 -11.35 -12.70
N VAL A 88 -24.75 -11.59 -13.28
CA VAL A 88 -25.72 -12.59 -12.80
C VAL A 88 -25.24 -13.97 -13.25
N PRO A 89 -25.15 -14.99 -12.38
CA PRO A 89 -24.65 -16.30 -12.77
C PRO A 89 -25.69 -17.05 -13.61
N LYS A 90 -25.40 -17.24 -14.90
CA LYS A 90 -26.18 -18.18 -15.75
C LYS A 90 -25.85 -19.62 -15.35
N LYS A 91 -26.91 -20.34 -14.97
CA LYS A 91 -26.92 -21.79 -14.68
C LYS A 91 -26.31 -22.58 -15.85
N ARG A 92 -25.35 -23.44 -15.54
CA ARG A 92 -24.84 -24.50 -16.42
C ARG A 92 -25.97 -25.49 -16.72
N ARG A 93 -26.42 -25.56 -17.98
CA ARG A 93 -27.12 -26.73 -18.53
C ARG A 93 -26.08 -27.63 -19.18
N ARG A 94 -25.97 -28.86 -18.69
CA ARG A 94 -25.26 -29.97 -19.34
C ARG A 94 -26.01 -30.32 -20.63
N LYS A 95 -25.30 -30.46 -21.75
CA LYS A 95 -25.80 -31.20 -22.91
C LYS A 95 -24.94 -32.44 -23.07
N ALA A 96 -25.64 -33.56 -23.14
CA ALA A 96 -25.13 -34.90 -23.37
C ALA A 96 -24.70 -35.07 -24.82
N GLU A 97 -23.87 -36.09 -25.00
CA GLU A 97 -23.35 -36.64 -26.24
C GLU A 97 -24.47 -37.01 -27.22
N GLU A 98 -24.24 -36.77 -28.51
CA GLU A 98 -24.81 -37.61 -29.55
C GLU A 98 -23.84 -37.68 -30.73
N GLN A 99 -23.76 -38.90 -31.27
CA GLN A 99 -22.68 -39.43 -32.08
C GLN A 99 -22.77 -38.99 -33.54
N ILE A 100 -21.60 -38.93 -34.17
CA ILE A 100 -21.39 -38.68 -35.60
C ILE A 100 -21.35 -40.04 -36.31
N PRO A 101 -22.08 -40.23 -37.42
CA PRO A 101 -21.69 -41.17 -38.44
C PRO A 101 -20.92 -40.47 -39.55
N GLU A 102 -19.82 -41.10 -39.93
CA GLU A 102 -19.01 -40.85 -41.11
C GLU A 102 -19.85 -40.92 -42.39
N THR A 103 -19.56 -40.08 -43.38
CA THR A 103 -18.85 -40.51 -44.58
C THR A 103 -18.43 -39.32 -45.45
N ASN A 104 -17.24 -39.47 -46.02
CA ASN A 104 -16.66 -38.80 -47.18
C ASN A 104 -17.71 -38.56 -48.28
N GLU A 105 -17.62 -37.55 -49.13
CA GLU A 105 -16.58 -37.46 -50.16
C GLU A 105 -16.55 -36.07 -50.84
N GLU A 106 -15.48 -35.89 -51.60
CA GLU A 106 -14.87 -34.66 -52.11
C GLU A 106 -15.72 -33.83 -53.09
N LEU A 107 -15.59 -32.50 -52.99
CA LEU A 107 -16.06 -31.53 -53.98
C LEU A 107 -14.86 -30.78 -54.56
N THR A 108 -14.64 -30.93 -55.86
CA THR A 108 -13.74 -30.09 -56.67
C THR A 108 -14.50 -28.94 -57.31
N GLU A 109 -13.82 -27.80 -57.31
CA GLU A 109 -14.18 -26.50 -57.89
C GLU A 109 -14.41 -26.56 -59.41
N HIS A 110 -15.37 -25.78 -59.93
CA HIS A 110 -15.06 -24.48 -60.55
C HIS A 110 -16.30 -23.79 -61.17
N THR A 111 -16.51 -22.55 -60.71
CA THR A 111 -16.88 -21.31 -61.43
C THR A 111 -17.92 -21.35 -62.56
N ILE A 112 -18.89 -20.43 -62.50
CA ILE A 112 -19.01 -19.29 -63.44
C ILE A 112 -19.92 -18.22 -62.85
N ASN A 113 -19.56 -16.98 -63.16
CA ASN A 113 -20.15 -15.70 -62.83
C ASN A 113 -21.54 -15.44 -63.45
N ASP A 114 -22.31 -14.65 -62.70
CA ASP A 114 -23.03 -13.44 -63.10
C ASP A 114 -24.22 -13.51 -64.10
N ASP A 115 -25.34 -13.06 -63.55
CA ASP A 115 -26.25 -12.02 -64.04
C ASP A 115 -27.59 -12.36 -64.73
N VAL A 116 -28.65 -12.05 -63.96
CA VAL A 116 -29.79 -11.13 -64.23
C VAL A 116 -30.82 -11.51 -65.32
N GLU A 117 -32.04 -11.81 -64.82
CA GLU A 117 -33.41 -11.32 -65.16
C GLU A 117 -33.79 -11.07 -66.65
N MET A 118 -35.00 -11.32 -67.17
CA MET A 118 -36.33 -11.66 -66.64
C MET A 118 -37.30 -11.91 -67.84
N ASN A 119 -38.38 -12.65 -67.55
CA ASN A 119 -39.74 -12.63 -68.14
C ASN A 119 -40.12 -13.53 -69.35
N GLU A 120 -40.71 -14.68 -69.00
CA GLU A 120 -42.11 -15.14 -69.23
C GLU A 120 -42.83 -14.83 -70.55
N ALA A 121 -43.20 -15.88 -71.30
CA ALA A 121 -44.56 -16.46 -71.40
C ALA A 121 -44.85 -17.12 -72.79
N GLU A 122 -45.17 -18.42 -72.73
CA GLU A 122 -46.25 -19.21 -73.40
C GLU A 122 -47.19 -18.52 -74.42
N VAL A 123 -47.80 -19.11 -75.46
CA VAL A 123 -48.15 -20.50 -75.82
C VAL A 123 -48.66 -20.59 -77.29
N MET A 124 -48.49 -21.79 -77.88
CA MET A 124 -49.16 -22.53 -78.99
C MET A 124 -50.33 -21.95 -79.84
N ASN A 125 -50.38 -22.29 -81.15
CA ASN A 125 -51.20 -23.40 -81.72
C ASN A 125 -51.18 -23.50 -83.28
N GLU A 126 -51.19 -24.74 -83.79
CA GLU A 126 -51.93 -25.41 -84.92
C GLU A 126 -52.33 -24.61 -86.20
N GLU A 127 -52.50 -25.12 -87.44
CA GLU A 127 -52.27 -26.39 -88.18
C GLU A 127 -52.55 -26.12 -89.70
N ILE A 128 -51.94 -26.93 -90.60
CA ILE A 128 -52.50 -27.54 -91.85
C ILE A 128 -52.60 -26.83 -93.26
N LEU A 129 -52.10 -27.61 -94.26
CA LEU A 129 -52.37 -27.86 -95.73
C LEU A 129 -51.86 -26.99 -96.94
N MET A 130 -50.88 -27.59 -97.67
CA MET A 130 -50.69 -27.96 -99.12
C MET A 130 -50.68 -27.02 -100.39
N THR A 131 -49.73 -27.35 -101.30
CA THR A 131 -49.55 -27.24 -102.80
C THR A 131 -48.65 -26.14 -103.47
N ASN A 132 -47.96 -26.50 -104.59
CA ASN A 132 -46.76 -25.92 -105.31
C ASN A 132 -47.07 -25.17 -106.64
N PRO A 133 -46.21 -24.31 -107.32
CA PRO A 133 -45.03 -24.67 -108.22
C PRO A 133 -43.85 -23.61 -108.44
N LEU A 134 -42.83 -23.84 -109.34
CA LEU A 134 -41.43 -23.23 -109.42
C LEU A 134 -40.93 -22.46 -110.73
N PRO A 135 -39.77 -21.67 -110.73
CA PRO A 135 -39.04 -21.09 -111.92
C PRO A 135 -37.44 -21.14 -112.05
N LEU A 136 -36.93 -20.94 -113.30
CA LEU A 136 -35.56 -20.83 -113.97
C LEU A 136 -34.22 -21.24 -113.30
N VAL A 137 -33.90 -20.89 -112.05
CA VAL A 137 -32.67 -21.42 -111.40
C VAL A 137 -32.79 -22.94 -111.26
N GLU A 138 -34.02 -23.43 -111.18
CA GLU A 138 -34.33 -24.85 -111.28
C GLU A 138 -33.92 -25.47 -112.63
N ALA A 139 -33.90 -24.73 -113.73
CA ALA A 139 -33.46 -25.24 -115.03
C ALA A 139 -31.94 -25.47 -115.08
N VAL A 140 -31.12 -24.57 -114.50
CA VAL A 140 -29.65 -24.75 -114.37
C VAL A 140 -29.29 -25.74 -113.25
N TYR A 141 -30.11 -25.81 -112.19
CA TYR A 141 -30.01 -26.80 -111.12
C TYR A 141 -30.30 -28.23 -111.62
N ASN A 142 -31.35 -28.39 -112.43
CA ASN A 142 -31.82 -29.68 -112.97
C ASN A 142 -31.02 -30.15 -114.19
N ASN A 143 -30.45 -29.25 -115.00
CA ASN A 143 -29.59 -29.62 -116.13
C ASN A 143 -28.27 -28.82 -116.16
N PRO A 144 -27.32 -29.20 -115.29
CA PRO A 144 -26.03 -28.53 -115.14
C PRO A 144 -25.06 -28.85 -116.27
N GLN A 145 -25.40 -29.82 -117.12
CA GLN A 145 -24.62 -30.16 -118.29
C GLN A 145 -24.62 -29.02 -119.33
N LEU A 146 -25.52 -28.02 -119.19
CA LEU A 146 -25.50 -26.76 -119.96
C LEU A 146 -24.19 -25.94 -119.78
N ILE A 147 -23.36 -26.25 -118.78
CA ILE A 147 -22.07 -25.58 -118.51
C ILE A 147 -20.90 -26.60 -118.62
N GLN A 148 -20.89 -27.46 -119.64
CA GLN A 148 -19.81 -28.43 -119.86
C GLN A 148 -18.64 -27.86 -120.69
N LYS A 149 -17.73 -27.17 -119.97
CA LYS A 149 -16.29 -26.87 -120.26
C LYS A 149 -15.97 -25.86 -121.39
N PRO A 150 -14.90 -25.03 -121.27
CA PRO A 150 -13.73 -25.08 -120.37
C PRO A 150 -13.87 -24.40 -118.99
N LEU A 151 -13.12 -24.62 -117.89
CA LEU A 151 -11.92 -25.42 -117.47
C LEU A 151 -11.05 -24.44 -116.61
N GLU A 152 -10.37 -24.75 -115.50
CA GLU A 152 -10.22 -25.93 -114.63
C GLU A 152 -10.22 -25.53 -113.14
N SER A 153 -10.12 -24.23 -112.83
CA SER A 153 -9.88 -23.69 -111.48
C SER A 153 -11.15 -23.42 -110.67
N TRP A 154 -12.33 -23.58 -111.25
CA TRP A 154 -13.63 -23.30 -110.61
C TRP A 154 -14.44 -24.58 -110.41
N LEU A 155 -14.75 -24.91 -109.16
CA LEU A 155 -15.66 -25.99 -108.79
C LEU A 155 -17.09 -25.48 -108.67
N VAL A 156 -18.06 -26.26 -109.17
CA VAL A 156 -19.48 -25.97 -109.00
C VAL A 156 -20.02 -26.79 -107.83
N GLN A 157 -20.56 -26.13 -106.82
CA GLN A 157 -21.24 -26.74 -105.69
C GLN A 157 -22.73 -26.42 -105.76
N ARG A 158 -23.58 -27.43 -105.53
CA ARG A 158 -25.04 -27.27 -105.47
C ARG A 158 -25.54 -27.50 -104.07
N GLY A 159 -26.43 -26.62 -103.62
CA GLY A 159 -27.23 -26.80 -102.42
C GLY A 159 -28.72 -26.73 -102.76
N PRO A 160 -29.61 -27.10 -101.83
CA PRO A 160 -31.05 -27.24 -102.09
C PRO A 160 -31.71 -26.03 -102.76
N SER A 161 -31.12 -24.84 -102.60
CA SER A 161 -31.62 -23.57 -103.12
C SER A 161 -30.51 -22.64 -103.67
N PHE A 162 -29.35 -23.18 -104.09
CA PHE A 162 -28.31 -22.36 -104.73
C PHE A 162 -27.32 -23.18 -105.58
N VAL A 163 -26.64 -22.48 -106.50
CA VAL A 163 -25.47 -22.94 -107.25
C VAL A 163 -24.31 -21.99 -106.97
N SER A 164 -23.17 -22.47 -106.49
CA SER A 164 -21.97 -21.66 -106.26
C SER A 164 -20.77 -22.14 -107.06
N PHE A 165 -20.08 -21.21 -107.72
CA PHE A 165 -18.80 -21.41 -108.36
C PHE A 165 -17.70 -21.03 -107.40
N VAL A 166 -16.78 -21.94 -107.11
CA VAL A 166 -15.73 -21.79 -106.11
C VAL A 166 -14.39 -21.90 -106.78
N HIS A 167 -13.59 -20.83 -106.74
CA HIS A 167 -12.24 -20.83 -107.27
C HIS A 167 -11.28 -21.50 -106.28
N ILE A 168 -10.49 -22.43 -106.79
CA ILE A 168 -9.39 -23.05 -106.08
C ILE A 168 -8.10 -22.49 -106.68
N ASP A 169 -7.27 -21.88 -105.83
CA ASP A 169 -5.94 -21.41 -106.20
C ASP A 169 -5.12 -22.57 -106.82
N PRO A 170 -4.38 -22.38 -107.93
CA PRO A 170 -3.55 -23.42 -108.56
C PRO A 170 -2.55 -24.15 -107.63
N ALA A 171 -2.25 -23.63 -106.43
CA ALA A 171 -1.51 -24.37 -105.40
C ALA A 171 -2.33 -25.49 -104.69
N GLY A 172 -3.63 -25.58 -104.93
CA GLY A 172 -4.50 -26.72 -104.56
C GLY A 172 -4.93 -26.81 -103.09
N ILE A 173 -4.69 -25.79 -102.27
CA ILE A 173 -4.81 -25.91 -100.80
C ILE A 173 -5.92 -25.04 -100.18
N GLN A 174 -6.43 -24.00 -100.86
CA GLN A 174 -7.43 -23.11 -100.26
C GLN A 174 -8.38 -22.48 -101.29
N ILE A 175 -9.64 -22.30 -100.89
CA ILE A 175 -10.65 -21.54 -101.64
C ILE A 175 -10.33 -20.06 -101.46
N ASP A 176 -9.91 -19.37 -102.51
CA ASP A 176 -9.58 -17.94 -102.43
C ASP A 176 -10.74 -17.06 -102.87
N ARG A 177 -11.63 -17.53 -103.75
CA ARG A 177 -12.80 -16.79 -104.26
C ARG A 177 -14.00 -17.71 -104.45
N ALA A 178 -15.22 -17.21 -104.24
CA ALA A 178 -16.44 -17.95 -104.55
C ALA A 178 -17.55 -17.00 -105.02
N ILE A 179 -18.41 -17.47 -105.92
CA ILE A 179 -19.55 -16.74 -106.48
C ILE A 179 -20.78 -17.61 -106.29
N LYS A 180 -21.75 -17.15 -105.50
CA LYS A 180 -22.95 -17.91 -105.17
C LYS A 180 -24.19 -17.29 -105.82
N PHE A 181 -24.91 -18.10 -106.58
CA PHE A 181 -26.21 -17.80 -107.18
C PHE A 181 -27.29 -18.54 -106.39
N THR A 182 -28.22 -17.82 -105.78
CA THR A 182 -29.30 -18.42 -104.95
C THR A 182 -30.60 -18.43 -105.75
N THR A 183 -31.34 -19.55 -105.70
CA THR A 183 -32.64 -19.73 -106.38
C THR A 183 -33.61 -18.64 -105.93
N GLY A 184 -34.08 -17.79 -106.86
CA GLY A 184 -34.96 -16.65 -106.58
C GLY A 184 -34.30 -15.26 -106.45
N SER A 185 -32.98 -15.14 -106.66
CA SER A 185 -32.24 -13.86 -106.68
C SER A 185 -31.53 -13.63 -108.02
N GLU A 186 -31.67 -12.42 -108.59
CA GLU A 186 -31.02 -12.02 -109.87
C GLU A 186 -29.55 -11.59 -109.74
N GLN A 187 -29.03 -11.43 -108.51
CA GLN A 187 -27.65 -10.99 -108.26
C GLN A 187 -26.80 -12.08 -107.58
N PRO A 188 -25.59 -12.39 -108.10
CA PRO A 188 -24.65 -13.26 -107.42
C PRO A 188 -23.98 -12.60 -106.21
N THR A 189 -23.70 -13.39 -105.19
CA THR A 189 -22.89 -12.97 -104.03
C THR A 189 -21.44 -13.43 -104.21
N ILE A 190 -20.49 -12.49 -104.16
CA ILE A 190 -19.06 -12.77 -104.35
C ILE A 190 -18.36 -12.80 -102.98
N PHE A 191 -17.55 -13.82 -102.76
CA PHE A 191 -16.73 -14.03 -101.58
C PHE A 191 -15.26 -14.06 -101.97
N VAL A 192 -14.39 -13.45 -101.17
CA VAL A 192 -12.93 -13.59 -101.29
C VAL A 192 -12.35 -13.91 -99.92
N GLN A 193 -11.55 -14.98 -99.84
CA GLN A 193 -11.00 -15.54 -98.60
C GLN A 193 -12.07 -15.70 -97.50
N GLY A 194 -13.30 -16.09 -97.88
CA GLY A 194 -14.41 -16.36 -96.96
C GLY A 194 -15.22 -15.14 -96.50
N GLN A 195 -14.91 -13.91 -96.93
CA GLN A 195 -15.74 -12.72 -96.67
C GLN A 195 -16.50 -12.27 -97.91
N GLN A 196 -17.78 -11.96 -97.74
CA GLN A 196 -18.63 -11.41 -98.79
C GLN A 196 -18.20 -9.99 -99.12
N ILE A 197 -18.03 -9.70 -100.42
CA ILE A 197 -17.75 -8.36 -100.92
C ILE A 197 -19.03 -7.81 -101.56
N LEU A 198 -19.34 -6.55 -101.27
CA LEU A 198 -20.40 -5.82 -101.94
C LEU A 198 -19.96 -5.47 -103.36
N HIS A 199 -20.82 -5.74 -104.34
CA HIS A 199 -20.55 -5.52 -105.75
C HIS A 199 -21.87 -5.43 -106.54
N ASP A 200 -21.85 -4.83 -107.73
CA ASP A 200 -23.06 -4.46 -108.48
C ASP A 200 -23.32 -5.25 -109.79
N PHE A 201 -22.73 -6.43 -110.05
CA PHE A 201 -23.05 -7.18 -111.28
C PHE A 201 -24.43 -7.88 -111.20
N LYS A 202 -25.25 -7.70 -112.24
CA LYS A 202 -26.49 -8.46 -112.48
C LYS A 202 -26.24 -9.49 -113.60
N VAL A 203 -26.81 -10.69 -113.46
CA VAL A 203 -26.62 -11.79 -114.41
C VAL A 203 -27.99 -12.24 -114.89
N ILE A 204 -28.26 -12.08 -116.19
CA ILE A 204 -29.58 -12.35 -116.78
C ILE A 204 -29.49 -13.49 -117.80
N THR A 205 -28.33 -13.65 -118.44
CA THR A 205 -28.08 -14.67 -119.47
C THR A 205 -26.92 -15.61 -119.09
N LEU A 206 -26.82 -16.77 -119.73
CA LEU A 206 -25.76 -17.75 -119.46
C LEU A 206 -24.35 -17.20 -119.79
N GLU A 207 -24.25 -16.26 -120.73
CA GLU A 207 -22.99 -15.67 -121.20
C GLU A 207 -22.40 -14.65 -120.19
N ASP A 208 -23.27 -13.99 -119.41
CA ASP A 208 -22.87 -13.08 -118.33
C ASP A 208 -22.12 -13.81 -117.19
N ILE A 209 -22.49 -15.08 -116.92
CA ILE A 209 -21.82 -15.91 -115.91
C ILE A 209 -20.36 -16.16 -116.29
N LEU A 210 -20.07 -16.41 -117.57
CA LEU A 210 -18.73 -16.72 -118.05
C LEU A 210 -17.80 -15.48 -118.02
N SER A 211 -18.31 -14.30 -118.34
CA SER A 211 -17.54 -13.04 -118.29
C SER A 211 -17.10 -12.68 -116.86
N LEU A 212 -18.00 -12.85 -115.88
CA LEU A 212 -17.70 -12.57 -114.46
C LEU A 212 -16.58 -13.47 -113.91
N LEU A 213 -16.61 -14.76 -114.26
CA LEU A 213 -15.60 -15.74 -113.84
C LEU A 213 -14.21 -15.40 -114.38
N SER A 214 -14.11 -14.92 -115.62
CA SER A 214 -12.83 -14.52 -116.24
C SER A 214 -12.20 -13.28 -115.58
N ARG A 215 -12.99 -12.25 -115.28
CA ARG A 215 -12.49 -11.02 -114.64
C ARG A 215 -11.97 -11.28 -113.22
N MET A 216 -12.64 -12.18 -112.49
CA MET A 216 -12.23 -12.60 -111.16
C MET A 216 -10.86 -13.29 -111.16
N ASP A 217 -10.42 -13.91 -112.26
CA ASP A 217 -9.15 -14.66 -112.29
C ASP A 217 -7.90 -13.74 -112.30
N THR A 218 -8.04 -12.50 -112.77
CA THR A 218 -6.88 -11.61 -113.06
C THR A 218 -6.47 -10.62 -111.94
N SER A 219 -7.19 -10.54 -110.82
CA SER A 219 -6.99 -9.50 -109.76
C SER A 219 -6.14 -9.97 -108.54
N LYS A 220 -5.26 -9.14 -107.96
CA LYS A 220 -4.41 -9.45 -106.76
C LYS A 220 -4.95 -8.84 -105.44
N VAL A 221 -4.87 -9.61 -104.34
CA VAL A 221 -5.49 -9.27 -103.03
C VAL A 221 -4.43 -8.78 -101.99
N CYS A 222 -4.74 -7.72 -101.22
CA CYS A 222 -3.91 -7.21 -100.10
C CYS A 222 -3.85 -8.24 -98.95
N PRO A 223 -2.75 -8.40 -98.16
CA PRO A 223 -2.64 -9.45 -97.12
C PRO A 223 -2.96 -9.02 -95.66
N GLY A 224 -3.30 -7.75 -95.38
CA GLY A 224 -3.68 -7.29 -94.02
C GLY A 224 -2.51 -6.84 -93.13
N ALA A 225 -2.62 -6.89 -91.79
CA ALA A 225 -1.52 -6.49 -90.87
C ALA A 225 -0.59 -7.65 -90.46
N GLU A 226 -1.01 -8.92 -90.65
CA GLU A 226 -0.29 -10.20 -90.38
C GLU A 226 0.34 -10.39 -88.98
N LEU A 227 0.22 -9.45 -88.04
CA LEU A 227 0.45 -9.73 -86.62
C LEU A 227 -0.91 -10.08 -86.00
N LYS A 228 -1.07 -11.35 -85.59
CA LYS A 228 -2.33 -11.96 -85.12
C LYS A 228 -3.49 -11.98 -86.16
N ASN A 229 -3.18 -12.05 -87.46
CA ASN A 229 -4.19 -12.11 -88.54
C ASN A 229 -5.23 -10.97 -88.56
N VAL A 230 -4.90 -9.79 -88.04
CA VAL A 230 -5.83 -8.65 -88.02
C VAL A 230 -5.74 -7.86 -89.32
N ARG A 231 -6.89 -7.51 -89.92
CA ARG A 231 -7.00 -6.52 -91.02
C ARG A 231 -7.59 -5.22 -90.49
N SER A 232 -7.19 -4.09 -91.09
CA SER A 232 -7.86 -2.81 -90.82
C SER A 232 -9.23 -2.80 -91.50
N PRO A 233 -10.30 -2.32 -90.86
CA PRO A 233 -11.65 -2.25 -91.44
C PRO A 233 -11.69 -1.51 -92.78
N GLY A 234 -10.87 -0.48 -92.97
CA GLY A 234 -10.75 0.29 -94.21
C GLY A 234 -9.82 -0.35 -95.26
N CYS A 235 -9.76 -1.69 -95.33
CA CYS A 235 -8.91 -2.38 -96.31
C CYS A 235 -9.58 -2.35 -97.70
N VAL A 236 -8.82 -1.99 -98.74
CA VAL A 236 -9.31 -1.91 -100.14
C VAL A 236 -9.42 -3.27 -100.84
N TRP A 237 -9.04 -4.36 -100.17
CA TRP A 237 -9.12 -5.75 -100.65
C TRP A 237 -8.28 -6.07 -101.88
N PHE A 238 -8.54 -5.45 -103.02
CA PHE A 238 -7.80 -5.62 -104.26
C PHE A 238 -6.80 -4.47 -104.46
N LEU A 239 -5.61 -4.81 -104.93
CA LEU A 239 -4.54 -3.86 -105.20
C LEU A 239 -4.51 -3.57 -106.70
N GLU A 240 -5.00 -2.41 -107.11
CA GLU A 240 -4.98 -2.02 -108.52
C GLU A 240 -3.57 -1.55 -108.96
N PRO A 241 -3.11 -1.92 -110.17
CA PRO A 241 -1.93 -1.34 -110.78
C PRO A 241 -2.23 0.09 -111.26
N SER A 242 -1.73 1.09 -110.54
CA SER A 242 -1.80 2.49 -110.95
C SER A 242 -0.70 2.83 -111.96
N GLY A 243 -1.09 3.30 -113.15
CA GLY A 243 -0.34 4.02 -114.18
C GLY A 243 1.20 3.92 -114.26
N ARG A 244 1.69 3.48 -115.44
CA ARG A 244 3.06 3.56 -116.02
C ARG A 244 4.24 3.51 -115.02
N LYS A 245 4.75 2.28 -114.85
CA LYS A 245 5.99 1.84 -114.15
C LYS A 245 5.96 2.00 -112.62
N ASN A 246 5.26 1.09 -111.90
CA ASN A 246 5.65 0.59 -110.56
C ASN A 246 4.78 -0.60 -110.10
N LYS A 247 5.37 -1.56 -109.35
CA LYS A 247 4.67 -2.70 -108.72
C LYS A 247 3.68 -2.21 -107.64
N PRO A 248 2.53 -2.88 -107.41
CA PRO A 248 1.61 -2.51 -106.33
C PRO A 248 2.27 -2.63 -104.95
N PRO A 249 1.96 -1.74 -103.98
CA PRO A 249 2.52 -1.78 -102.64
C PRO A 249 2.12 -3.08 -101.90
N PRO A 250 2.97 -3.60 -101.00
CA PRO A 250 2.73 -4.92 -100.38
C PRO A 250 1.49 -4.96 -99.48
N ARG A 251 1.02 -3.83 -98.94
CA ARG A 251 -0.19 -3.70 -98.09
C ARG A 251 -0.80 -2.31 -98.28
N CYS A 252 -2.10 -2.18 -98.01
CA CYS A 252 -2.72 -0.86 -97.91
C CYS A 252 -2.24 -0.09 -96.65
N SER A 253 -2.27 1.24 -96.72
CA SER A 253 -1.82 2.14 -95.65
C SER A 253 -2.51 1.88 -94.31
N ALA A 254 -3.81 1.60 -94.32
CA ALA A 254 -4.60 1.35 -93.13
C ALA A 254 -4.12 0.11 -92.35
N CYS A 255 -3.72 -0.96 -93.05
CA CYS A 255 -3.22 -2.18 -92.42
C CYS A 255 -1.80 -2.03 -91.85
N LEU A 256 -0.99 -1.12 -92.39
CA LEU A 256 0.37 -0.87 -91.89
C LEU A 256 0.35 -0.19 -90.51
N SER A 257 -0.56 0.76 -90.29
CA SER A 257 -0.66 1.48 -89.01
C SER A 257 -1.08 0.55 -87.87
N LYS A 258 -2.09 -0.30 -88.10
CA LYS A 258 -2.60 -1.25 -87.10
C LYS A 258 -1.53 -2.25 -86.62
N ARG A 259 -0.59 -2.62 -87.50
CA ARG A 259 0.54 -3.51 -87.14
C ARG A 259 1.43 -2.91 -86.05
N ARG A 260 1.64 -1.59 -86.04
CA ARG A 260 2.51 -0.92 -85.03
C ARG A 260 1.89 -0.92 -83.64
N ASP A 261 0.58 -0.73 -83.53
CA ASP A 261 -0.11 -0.67 -82.23
C ASP A 261 -0.12 -2.03 -81.54
N VAL A 262 -0.38 -3.11 -82.30
CA VAL A 262 -0.40 -4.48 -81.77
C VAL A 262 0.97 -4.88 -81.21
N ALA A 263 2.06 -4.46 -81.83
CA ALA A 263 3.41 -4.77 -81.36
C ALA A 263 3.75 -4.12 -80.00
N LYS A 264 3.23 -2.92 -79.71
CA LYS A 264 3.45 -2.24 -78.41
C LYS A 264 2.69 -2.90 -77.26
N ALA A 265 1.48 -3.40 -77.50
CA ALA A 265 0.68 -4.07 -76.48
C ALA A 265 1.36 -5.36 -75.97
N ILE A 266 1.92 -6.16 -76.88
CA ILE A 266 2.58 -7.43 -76.54
C ILE A 266 3.75 -7.24 -75.57
N ARG A 267 4.55 -6.18 -75.72
CA ARG A 267 5.68 -5.90 -74.81
C ARG A 267 5.23 -5.59 -73.38
N ARG A 268 4.10 -4.90 -73.19
CA ARG A 268 3.60 -4.52 -71.86
C ARG A 268 3.10 -5.71 -71.04
N ASP A 269 2.55 -6.73 -71.69
CA ASP A 269 2.07 -7.93 -70.99
C ASP A 269 3.24 -8.80 -70.50
N GLN A 270 4.30 -8.93 -71.30
CA GLN A 270 5.49 -9.71 -70.92
C GLN A 270 6.21 -9.17 -69.65
N GLU A 271 6.25 -7.85 -69.46
CA GLU A 271 6.86 -7.25 -68.26
C GLU A 271 6.02 -7.46 -66.98
N LYS A 272 4.68 -7.50 -67.09
CA LYS A 272 3.79 -7.72 -65.94
C LYS A 272 3.89 -9.14 -65.39
N ASP A 273 4.01 -10.14 -66.25
CA ASP A 273 4.09 -11.54 -65.83
C ASP A 273 5.40 -11.88 -65.10
N CYS A 274 6.53 -11.32 -65.53
CA CYS A 274 7.83 -11.52 -64.87
C CYS A 274 7.82 -10.97 -63.42
N ASN A 275 7.18 -9.82 -63.18
CA ASN A 275 7.08 -9.22 -61.85
C ASN A 275 6.12 -9.97 -60.91
N ARG A 276 5.05 -10.59 -61.44
CA ARG A 276 4.10 -11.37 -60.65
C ARG A 276 4.73 -12.67 -60.11
N SER A 277 5.56 -13.33 -60.93
CA SER A 277 6.27 -14.56 -60.57
C SER A 277 7.26 -14.38 -59.39
N LYS A 278 8.08 -13.32 -59.43
CA LYS A 278 9.06 -13.02 -58.36
C LYS A 278 8.41 -12.74 -56.99
N LYS A 279 7.28 -12.03 -56.96
CA LYS A 279 6.51 -11.78 -55.72
C LYS A 279 5.90 -13.06 -55.14
N CYS A 280 5.49 -14.01 -55.98
CA CYS A 280 4.92 -15.28 -55.52
C CYS A 280 5.99 -16.17 -54.86
N GLN A 281 7.18 -16.26 -55.45
CA GLN A 281 8.29 -17.03 -54.88
C GLN A 281 8.76 -16.51 -53.51
N GLN A 282 8.83 -15.18 -53.33
CA GLN A 282 9.18 -14.60 -52.02
C GLN A 282 8.17 -14.95 -50.93
N LYS A 283 6.87 -14.90 -51.23
CA LYS A 283 5.81 -15.30 -50.29
C LYS A 283 5.90 -16.80 -49.94
N ASN A 284 6.14 -17.67 -50.91
CA ASN A 284 6.27 -19.11 -50.68
C ASN A 284 7.48 -19.46 -49.81
N ASN A 285 8.60 -18.77 -49.98
CA ASN A 285 9.78 -18.96 -49.14
C ASN A 285 9.54 -18.49 -47.69
N ALA A 286 8.82 -17.38 -47.49
CA ALA A 286 8.42 -16.92 -46.16
C ALA A 286 7.47 -17.92 -45.47
N ILE A 287 6.51 -18.49 -46.20
CA ILE A 287 5.58 -19.52 -45.69
C ILE A 287 6.35 -20.79 -45.30
N LYS A 288 7.31 -21.25 -46.12
CA LYS A 288 8.18 -22.39 -45.77
C LYS A 288 8.97 -22.12 -44.48
N GLY A 289 9.53 -20.93 -44.33
CA GLY A 289 10.23 -20.52 -43.10
C GLY A 289 9.32 -20.52 -41.86
N LEU A 290 8.06 -20.08 -42.00
CA LEU A 290 7.08 -20.11 -40.92
C LEU A 290 6.66 -21.54 -40.55
N LYS A 291 6.40 -22.42 -41.54
CA LYS A 291 6.08 -23.84 -41.29
C LYS A 291 7.17 -24.56 -40.50
N ILE A 292 8.44 -24.32 -40.84
CA ILE A 292 9.59 -24.89 -40.10
C ILE A 292 9.64 -24.36 -38.66
N LYS A 293 9.36 -23.06 -38.44
CA LYS A 293 9.30 -22.49 -37.08
C LYS A 293 8.16 -23.09 -36.24
N VAL A 294 7.01 -23.34 -36.86
CA VAL A 294 5.87 -23.99 -36.20
C VAL A 294 6.24 -25.42 -35.82
N ALA A 295 6.77 -26.22 -36.74
CA ALA A 295 7.20 -27.59 -36.48
C ALA A 295 8.24 -27.68 -35.35
N ARG A 296 9.21 -26.76 -35.31
CA ARG A 296 10.20 -26.69 -34.21
C ARG A 296 9.55 -26.38 -32.85
N ARG A 297 8.55 -25.51 -32.82
CA ARG A 297 7.80 -25.19 -31.59
C ARG A 297 6.95 -26.37 -31.14
N GLU A 298 6.28 -27.05 -32.06
CA GLU A 298 5.49 -28.26 -31.78
C GLU A 298 6.34 -29.39 -31.22
N ALA A 299 7.52 -29.63 -31.81
CA ALA A 299 8.49 -30.61 -31.29
C ALA A 299 8.95 -30.26 -29.86
N LYS A 300 9.19 -28.97 -29.58
CA LYS A 300 9.55 -28.50 -28.23
C LYS A 300 8.40 -28.67 -27.23
N ILE A 301 7.16 -28.39 -27.64
CA ILE A 301 5.97 -28.62 -26.82
C ILE A 301 5.81 -30.11 -26.51
N LYS A 302 5.99 -30.99 -27.50
CA LYS A 302 5.93 -32.44 -27.30
C LYS A 302 6.99 -32.91 -26.30
N LYS A 303 8.23 -32.44 -26.43
CA LYS A 303 9.32 -32.77 -25.48
C LYS A 303 9.01 -32.28 -24.07
N LEU A 304 8.49 -31.05 -23.91
CA LEU A 304 8.11 -30.51 -22.60
C LEU A 304 6.95 -31.28 -21.96
N LYS A 305 5.94 -31.68 -22.75
CA LYS A 305 4.83 -32.54 -22.27
C LYS A 305 5.35 -33.89 -21.78
N GLN A 306 6.29 -34.50 -22.51
CA GLN A 306 6.93 -35.74 -22.10
C GLN A 306 7.71 -35.57 -20.78
N THR A 307 8.47 -34.47 -20.63
CA THR A 307 9.18 -34.18 -19.37
C THR A 307 8.21 -34.00 -18.20
N ILE A 308 7.07 -33.32 -18.41
CA ILE A 308 6.04 -33.16 -17.39
C ILE A 308 5.47 -34.53 -16.99
N HIS A 309 5.14 -35.39 -17.95
CA HIS A 309 4.62 -36.74 -17.67
C HIS A 309 5.62 -37.57 -16.86
N ASN A 310 6.88 -37.63 -17.29
CA ASN A 310 7.94 -38.34 -16.56
C ASN A 310 8.16 -37.80 -15.14
N LEU A 311 7.92 -36.50 -14.90
CA LEU A 311 7.98 -35.92 -13.56
C LEU A 311 6.77 -36.33 -12.73
N HIS A 312 5.56 -36.33 -13.31
CA HIS A 312 4.34 -36.82 -12.66
C HIS A 312 4.52 -38.28 -12.19
N ASP A 313 5.02 -39.17 -13.05
CA ASP A 313 5.25 -40.58 -12.70
C ASP A 313 6.27 -40.72 -11.56
N LYS A 314 7.34 -39.91 -11.58
CA LYS A 314 8.32 -39.86 -10.49
C LYS A 314 7.72 -39.36 -9.18
N PHE A 315 6.84 -38.37 -9.21
CA PHE A 315 6.17 -37.83 -8.03
C PHE A 315 5.09 -38.78 -7.49
N GLU A 316 4.43 -39.55 -8.35
CA GLU A 316 3.43 -40.55 -7.97
C GLU A 316 4.07 -41.78 -7.30
N ALA A 317 5.32 -42.10 -7.65
CA ALA A 317 6.13 -43.15 -7.02
C ALA A 317 6.73 -42.76 -5.64
N LEU A 318 6.64 -41.49 -5.22
CA LEU A 318 7.11 -41.03 -3.91
C LEU A 318 6.03 -41.30 -2.85
N SER A 319 6.26 -42.29 -1.97
CA SER A 319 5.33 -42.57 -0.86
C SER A 319 5.33 -41.46 0.18
N ASP A 320 4.18 -41.24 0.83
CA ASP A 320 4.03 -40.26 1.92
C ASP A 320 5.03 -40.58 3.08
N GLU A 321 5.48 -41.83 3.27
CA GLU A 321 6.51 -42.18 4.27
C GLU A 321 7.89 -41.60 3.93
N LYS A 322 8.32 -41.66 2.66
CA LYS A 322 9.62 -41.09 2.24
C LYS A 322 9.63 -39.57 2.42
N ILE A 323 8.53 -38.89 2.08
CA ILE A 323 8.41 -37.44 2.28
C ILE A 323 8.50 -37.10 3.77
N ASN A 324 7.80 -37.84 4.63
CA ASN A 324 7.86 -37.62 6.08
C ASN A 324 9.26 -37.89 6.66
N ALA A 325 9.99 -38.88 6.14
CA ALA A 325 11.38 -39.14 6.54
C ALA A 325 12.31 -37.98 6.17
N TYR A 326 12.20 -37.42 4.96
CA TYR A 326 12.97 -36.24 4.56
C TYR A 326 12.58 -35.00 5.35
N VAL A 327 11.30 -34.81 5.65
CA VAL A 327 10.81 -33.70 6.45
C VAL A 327 11.33 -33.79 7.89
N ALA A 328 11.40 -34.99 8.48
CA ALA A 328 11.88 -35.19 9.85
C ALA A 328 13.34 -34.74 10.06
N LEU A 329 14.17 -34.76 9.01
CA LEU A 329 15.57 -34.31 9.04
C LEU A 329 15.73 -32.77 9.05
N MET A 330 14.66 -32.01 8.79
CA MET A 330 14.71 -30.55 8.68
C MET A 330 14.36 -29.85 10.01
N PRO A 331 14.74 -28.57 10.20
CA PRO A 331 14.29 -27.79 11.35
C PRO A 331 12.76 -27.71 11.43
N GLU A 332 12.18 -27.77 12.64
CA GLU A 332 10.72 -27.81 12.87
C GLU A 332 9.92 -26.72 12.13
N SER A 333 10.49 -25.52 12.02
CA SER A 333 9.87 -24.40 11.28
C SER A 333 9.71 -24.69 9.79
N TRP A 334 10.69 -25.37 9.19
CA TRP A 334 10.68 -25.79 7.79
C TRP A 334 9.74 -26.97 7.59
N GLN A 335 9.71 -27.90 8.55
CA GLN A 335 8.75 -29.00 8.53
C GLN A 335 7.31 -28.50 8.47
N THR A 336 6.99 -27.51 9.31
CA THR A 336 5.65 -26.92 9.37
C THR A 336 5.29 -26.23 8.05
N ALA A 337 6.24 -25.50 7.44
CA ALA A 337 6.04 -24.83 6.16
C ALA A 337 5.77 -25.85 5.03
N ILE A 338 6.60 -26.89 4.93
CA ILE A 338 6.50 -27.92 3.88
C ILE A 338 5.20 -28.72 4.04
N ARG A 339 4.86 -29.16 5.26
CA ARG A 339 3.58 -29.85 5.53
C ARG A 339 2.39 -28.97 5.14
N THR A 340 2.47 -27.66 5.35
CA THR A 340 1.43 -26.72 4.91
C THR A 340 1.38 -26.58 3.39
N CYS A 341 2.53 -26.58 2.70
CA CYS A 341 2.60 -26.61 1.23
C CYS A 341 1.95 -27.88 0.66
N VAL A 342 2.25 -29.05 1.24
CA VAL A 342 1.65 -30.33 0.83
C VAL A 342 0.14 -30.31 1.08
N ALA A 343 -0.32 -29.86 2.25
CA ALA A 343 -1.75 -29.73 2.54
C ALA A 343 -2.45 -28.72 1.61
N ALA A 344 -1.78 -27.63 1.25
CA ALA A 344 -2.30 -26.63 0.32
C ALA A 344 -2.40 -27.15 -1.12
N ALA A 345 -1.48 -28.06 -1.52
CA ALA A 345 -1.51 -28.75 -2.80
C ALA A 345 -2.60 -29.83 -2.85
N LYS A 346 -2.83 -30.57 -1.75
CA LYS A 346 -3.91 -31.57 -1.63
C LYS A 346 -5.33 -30.94 -1.57
N ALA A 347 -5.46 -29.62 -1.33
CA ALA A 347 -6.75 -28.95 -1.17
C ALA A 347 -7.46 -28.64 -2.51
N LYS A 348 -8.72 -29.09 -2.66
CA LYS A 348 -9.55 -28.89 -3.87
C LYS A 348 -9.86 -27.41 -4.19
N ASN A 349 -9.87 -26.54 -3.19
CA ASN A 349 -10.17 -25.11 -3.34
C ASN A 349 -9.18 -24.27 -2.51
N SER A 350 -8.70 -23.16 -3.07
CA SER A 350 -7.81 -22.20 -2.41
C SER A 350 -8.40 -21.60 -1.12
N HIS A 351 -9.73 -21.56 -1.02
CA HIS A 351 -10.46 -20.99 0.13
C HIS A 351 -10.80 -21.99 1.25
N GLY A 352 -10.64 -23.30 1.02
CA GLY A 352 -11.01 -24.36 1.97
C GLY A 352 -9.89 -24.81 2.91
N ARG A 353 -8.75 -24.11 2.92
CA ARG A 353 -7.53 -24.54 3.63
C ARG A 353 -7.64 -24.24 5.13
N ARG A 354 -7.41 -25.27 5.97
CA ARG A 354 -7.25 -25.11 7.43
C ARG A 354 -5.76 -25.05 7.76
N TYR A 355 -5.36 -24.01 8.50
CA TYR A 355 -3.98 -23.82 8.93
C TYR A 355 -3.80 -24.36 10.35
N THR A 356 -2.62 -24.95 10.62
CA THR A 356 -2.25 -25.35 11.98
C THR A 356 -2.01 -24.12 12.85
N ALA A 357 -2.22 -24.24 14.17
CA ALA A 357 -1.95 -23.13 15.10
C ALA A 357 -0.48 -22.68 15.05
N GLN A 358 0.46 -23.62 14.89
CA GLN A 358 1.88 -23.31 14.73
C GLN A 358 2.14 -22.48 13.46
N TRP A 359 1.49 -22.80 12.33
CA TRP A 359 1.67 -22.01 11.11
C TRP A 359 1.07 -20.61 11.21
N ILE A 360 -0.10 -20.48 11.85
CA ILE A 360 -0.69 -19.17 12.14
C ILE A 360 0.23 -18.35 13.05
N TYR A 361 0.85 -18.97 14.05
CA TYR A 361 1.84 -18.33 14.93
C TYR A 361 3.02 -17.75 14.12
N GLU A 362 3.66 -18.56 13.28
CA GLU A 362 4.79 -18.10 12.45
C GLU A 362 4.39 -17.00 11.47
N CYS A 363 3.24 -17.16 10.80
CA CYS A 363 2.68 -16.15 9.91
C CYS A 363 2.37 -14.84 10.64
N THR A 364 1.92 -14.92 11.90
CA THR A 364 1.63 -13.75 12.74
C THR A 364 2.92 -13.03 13.12
N LEU A 365 3.96 -13.77 13.52
CA LEU A 365 5.29 -13.18 13.78
C LEU A 365 5.88 -12.52 12.55
N LEU A 366 5.76 -13.16 11.38
CA LEU A 366 6.23 -12.61 10.11
C LEU A 366 5.47 -11.31 9.75
N ARG A 367 4.14 -11.30 9.93
CA ARG A 367 3.30 -10.10 9.74
C ARG A 367 3.72 -8.96 10.67
N ILE A 368 3.99 -9.25 11.95
CA ILE A 368 4.41 -8.25 12.94
C ILE A 368 5.79 -7.66 12.56
N LYS A 369 6.72 -8.50 12.10
CA LYS A 369 8.04 -8.03 11.64
C LYS A 369 7.96 -7.16 10.40
N SER A 370 7.18 -7.55 9.38
CA SER A 370 7.00 -6.74 8.17
C SER A 370 5.70 -7.08 7.44
N LEU A 371 4.74 -6.16 7.52
CA LEU A 371 3.49 -6.26 6.77
C LEU A 371 3.71 -6.18 5.26
N ALA A 372 4.68 -5.37 4.81
CA ALA A 372 5.00 -5.22 3.40
C ALA A 372 5.56 -6.51 2.80
N LEU A 373 6.50 -7.16 3.50
CA LEU A 373 7.04 -8.46 3.11
C LEU A 373 5.94 -9.52 3.09
N TYR A 374 5.11 -9.59 4.14
CA TYR A 374 4.01 -10.55 4.20
C TYR A 374 3.02 -10.37 3.03
N LYS A 375 2.64 -9.11 2.72
CA LYS A 375 1.77 -8.80 1.57
C LYS A 375 2.38 -9.20 0.24
N LYS A 376 3.70 -9.01 0.07
CA LYS A 376 4.42 -9.43 -1.13
C LYS A 376 4.42 -10.94 -1.26
N MET A 377 4.81 -11.67 -0.20
CA MET A 377 4.82 -13.12 -0.19
C MET A 377 3.44 -13.73 -0.47
N LEU A 378 2.38 -13.11 0.07
CA LEU A 378 1.00 -13.52 -0.18
C LEU A 378 0.56 -13.24 -1.63
N ARG A 379 0.92 -12.08 -2.21
CA ARG A 379 0.55 -11.69 -3.57
C ARG A 379 1.24 -12.56 -4.62
N ASP A 380 2.52 -12.79 -4.42
CA ASP A 380 3.37 -13.53 -5.35
C ASP A 380 3.25 -15.06 -5.12
N ASN A 381 2.41 -15.49 -4.17
CA ASN A 381 2.17 -16.89 -3.80
C ASN A 381 3.46 -17.67 -3.46
N PHE A 382 4.44 -17.03 -2.80
CA PHE A 382 5.68 -17.69 -2.38
C PHE A 382 5.44 -18.87 -1.43
N LEU A 383 4.45 -18.74 -0.54
CA LEU A 383 4.07 -19.75 0.46
C LEU A 383 2.54 -19.76 0.62
N PRO A 384 1.94 -20.87 1.09
CA PRO A 384 0.52 -20.94 1.45
C PRO A 384 0.24 -20.14 2.73
N LEU A 385 0.22 -18.82 2.59
CA LEU A 385 0.04 -17.89 3.70
C LEU A 385 -1.46 -17.62 3.95
N PRO A 386 -1.88 -17.51 5.22
CA PRO A 386 -3.21 -17.04 5.57
C PRO A 386 -3.50 -15.64 5.05
N SER A 387 -4.77 -15.36 4.75
CA SER A 387 -5.19 -14.00 4.42
C SER A 387 -4.95 -13.03 5.58
N LEU A 388 -4.75 -11.74 5.29
CA LEU A 388 -4.63 -10.72 6.33
C LEU A 388 -5.86 -10.65 7.25
N ARG A 389 -7.07 -10.90 6.71
CA ARG A 389 -8.31 -10.97 7.49
C ARG A 389 -8.28 -12.14 8.48
N THR A 390 -7.74 -13.28 8.05
CA THR A 390 -7.57 -14.46 8.90
C THR A 390 -6.65 -14.12 10.07
N LEU A 391 -5.45 -13.58 9.81
CA LEU A 391 -4.52 -13.18 10.88
C LEU A 391 -5.13 -12.12 11.80
N GLN A 392 -5.81 -11.11 11.24
CA GLN A 392 -6.52 -10.10 12.03
C GLN A 392 -7.55 -10.72 12.97
N ARG A 393 -8.29 -11.75 12.53
CA ARG A 393 -9.25 -12.47 13.37
C ARG A 393 -8.57 -13.15 14.57
N TYR A 394 -7.42 -13.81 14.35
CA TYR A 394 -6.63 -14.42 15.43
C TYR A 394 -6.09 -13.38 16.39
N MET A 395 -5.60 -12.26 15.86
CA MET A 395 -5.08 -11.18 16.70
C MET A 395 -6.18 -10.45 17.46
N LYS A 396 -7.40 -10.35 16.89
CA LYS A 396 -8.56 -9.60 17.43
C LYS A 396 -8.91 -9.98 18.87
N LYS A 397 -8.62 -11.21 19.29
CA LYS A 397 -8.84 -11.71 20.66
C LYS A 397 -8.07 -10.97 21.77
N LEU A 398 -6.89 -10.41 21.49
CA LEU A 398 -6.19 -9.52 22.43
C LEU A 398 -6.68 -8.07 22.29
N ASN A 399 -7.92 -7.76 22.66
CA ASN A 399 -8.52 -6.44 22.40
C ASN A 399 -7.57 -5.28 22.81
N PRO A 400 -7.38 -4.22 21.98
CA PRO A 400 -6.55 -3.09 22.38
C PRO A 400 -7.31 -2.32 23.45
N ALA A 401 -6.83 -2.38 24.67
CA ALA A 401 -7.39 -1.67 25.79
C ALA A 401 -6.24 -0.99 26.55
N TYR A 402 -6.47 0.27 26.92
CA TYR A 402 -5.66 0.94 27.92
C TYR A 402 -5.96 0.35 29.29
N GLY A 403 -5.01 0.47 30.21
CA GLY A 403 -5.05 -0.18 31.51
C GLY A 403 -4.47 -1.58 31.53
N PHE A 404 -4.74 -2.28 32.64
CA PHE A 404 -4.35 -3.66 32.84
C PHE A 404 -5.39 -4.59 32.22
N ASN A 405 -4.93 -5.56 31.43
CA ASN A 405 -5.81 -6.54 30.80
C ASN A 405 -5.62 -7.92 31.45
N GLU A 406 -6.65 -8.42 32.13
CA GLU A 406 -6.64 -9.71 32.83
C GLU A 406 -6.24 -10.90 31.94
N ASN A 407 -6.62 -10.88 30.65
CA ASN A 407 -6.22 -11.91 29.69
C ASN A 407 -4.70 -11.93 29.48
N THR A 408 -4.05 -10.76 29.60
CA THR A 408 -2.58 -10.65 29.50
C THR A 408 -1.93 -11.31 30.70
N PHE A 409 -2.38 -11.00 31.93
CA PHE A 409 -1.82 -11.61 33.15
C PHE A 409 -2.10 -13.10 33.25
N SER A 410 -3.27 -13.56 32.81
CA SER A 410 -3.58 -14.99 32.69
C SER A 410 -2.61 -15.73 31.77
N LEU A 411 -2.22 -15.10 30.66
CA LEU A 411 -1.24 -15.64 29.72
C LEU A 411 0.18 -15.60 30.29
N ILE A 412 0.54 -14.52 31.01
CA ILE A 412 1.81 -14.42 31.74
C ILE A 412 1.90 -15.54 32.77
N LYS A 413 0.83 -15.82 33.53
CA LYS A 413 0.78 -16.89 34.52
C LYS A 413 1.07 -18.26 33.91
N LYS A 414 0.41 -18.58 32.78
CA LYS A 414 0.69 -19.80 32.01
C LYS A 414 2.14 -19.85 31.54
N LYS A 415 2.68 -18.73 31.06
CA LYS A 415 4.09 -18.64 30.61
C LYS A 415 5.07 -18.85 31.76
N CYS A 416 4.81 -18.28 32.94
CA CYS A 416 5.66 -18.39 34.11
C CYS A 416 5.75 -19.81 34.66
N ALA A 417 4.68 -20.61 34.52
CA ALA A 417 4.70 -22.03 34.88
C ALA A 417 5.85 -22.83 34.22
N HIS A 418 6.37 -22.35 33.08
CA HIS A 418 7.46 -23.00 32.32
C HIS A 418 8.80 -22.27 32.40
N ILE A 419 8.87 -21.15 33.14
CA ILE A 419 10.11 -20.41 33.40
C ILE A 419 10.65 -20.87 34.76
N LYS A 420 11.95 -21.12 34.90
CA LYS A 420 12.53 -21.42 36.23
C LYS A 420 12.53 -20.16 37.10
N GLU A 421 12.34 -20.32 38.41
CA GLU A 421 12.19 -19.21 39.37
C GLU A 421 13.29 -18.14 39.28
N PRO A 422 14.61 -18.44 39.24
CA PRO A 422 15.64 -17.40 39.14
C PRO A 422 15.46 -16.49 37.92
N LYS A 423 14.89 -17.01 36.82
CA LYS A 423 14.63 -16.26 35.59
C LYS A 423 13.38 -15.38 35.66
N ARG A 424 12.57 -15.47 36.73
CA ARG A 424 11.32 -14.71 36.91
C ARG A 424 11.52 -13.39 37.66
N HIS A 425 12.70 -13.15 38.22
CA HIS A 425 13.11 -11.89 38.85
C HIS A 425 13.43 -10.80 37.83
N GLY A 426 13.00 -9.57 38.11
CA GLY A 426 13.12 -8.48 37.16
C GLY A 426 12.74 -7.09 37.67
N ALA A 427 12.88 -6.13 36.76
CA ALA A 427 12.56 -4.73 36.98
C ALA A 427 11.27 -4.32 36.25
N LEU A 428 10.48 -3.46 36.90
CA LEU A 428 9.36 -2.75 36.31
C LEU A 428 9.82 -1.39 35.79
N LEU A 429 9.86 -1.26 34.47
CA LEU A 429 10.21 -0.04 33.76
C LEU A 429 8.96 0.79 33.46
N LEU A 430 9.06 2.11 33.64
CA LEU A 430 8.01 3.07 33.31
C LEU A 430 8.56 4.31 32.62
N ASP A 431 7.93 4.71 31.52
CA ASP A 431 8.28 5.93 30.80
C ASP A 431 7.08 6.41 29.98
N GLU A 432 7.09 7.69 29.64
CA GLU A 432 5.97 8.42 29.05
C GLU A 432 6.31 8.85 27.62
N MET A 433 5.48 8.44 26.67
CA MET A 433 5.64 8.80 25.27
C MET A 433 4.67 9.91 24.87
N LYS A 434 5.18 11.03 24.35
CA LYS A 434 4.34 12.07 23.74
C LYS A 434 3.57 11.54 22.53
N ILE A 435 2.24 11.67 22.56
CA ILE A 435 1.30 11.32 21.50
C ILE A 435 0.58 12.58 20.98
N THR A 436 -0.09 12.47 19.83
CA THR A 436 -0.93 13.53 19.30
C THR A 436 -2.30 13.46 19.94
N GLU A 437 -2.77 14.56 20.52
CA GLU A 437 -4.15 14.65 21.03
C GLU A 437 -5.14 14.34 19.91
N GLY A 438 -6.06 13.42 20.17
CA GLY A 438 -7.05 13.02 19.18
C GLY A 438 -8.16 12.20 19.80
N LEU A 439 -9.40 12.61 19.53
CA LEU A 439 -10.60 11.88 19.92
C LEU A 439 -11.09 11.02 18.76
N SER A 440 -11.62 9.84 19.06
CA SER A 440 -12.28 9.05 18.03
C SER A 440 -13.35 8.15 18.62
N TYR A 441 -14.42 8.01 17.87
CA TYR A 441 -15.61 7.30 18.27
C TYR A 441 -15.53 5.80 17.96
N ASP A 442 -15.61 4.95 18.99
CA ASP A 442 -15.67 3.50 18.85
C ASP A 442 -17.12 3.03 18.75
N LYS A 443 -17.62 2.95 17.50
CA LYS A 443 -18.99 2.49 17.19
C LYS A 443 -19.38 1.20 17.93
N PRO A 444 -18.54 0.14 17.94
CA PRO A 444 -18.87 -1.07 18.68
C PRO A 444 -19.16 -0.90 20.17
N ALA A 445 -18.41 -0.02 20.84
CA ALA A 445 -18.48 0.25 22.27
C ALA A 445 -19.42 1.42 22.61
N LEU A 446 -19.85 2.18 21.61
CA LEU A 446 -20.66 3.39 21.75
C LEU A 446 -20.01 4.40 22.70
N GLU A 447 -18.69 4.57 22.59
CA GLU A 447 -17.91 5.48 23.44
C GLU A 447 -16.93 6.31 22.61
N VAL A 448 -16.70 7.55 23.04
CA VAL A 448 -15.62 8.39 22.52
C VAL A 448 -14.32 8.06 23.27
N LYS A 449 -13.26 7.76 22.52
CA LYS A 449 -11.92 7.42 23.03
C LYS A 449 -10.93 8.54 22.79
N GLY A 450 -9.85 8.54 23.56
CA GLY A 450 -8.74 9.50 23.43
C GLY A 450 -8.56 10.43 24.63
N PHE A 451 -9.37 10.25 25.67
CA PHE A 451 -9.25 10.97 26.94
C PHE A 451 -8.20 10.36 27.88
N VAL A 452 -7.85 11.10 28.94
CA VAL A 452 -7.02 10.61 30.03
C VAL A 452 -7.65 9.35 30.66
N TYR A 453 -6.81 8.34 30.90
CA TYR A 453 -7.26 7.05 31.41
C TYR A 453 -6.18 6.38 32.26
N TYR A 454 -6.40 6.36 33.58
CA TYR A 454 -5.60 5.69 34.60
C TYR A 454 -6.29 4.42 35.15
N GLY A 455 -7.28 3.90 34.43
CA GLY A 455 -8.15 2.83 34.92
C GLY A 455 -9.04 3.32 36.06
N LYS A 456 -9.19 2.50 37.11
CA LYS A 456 -9.98 2.81 38.32
C LYS A 456 -9.47 4.01 39.13
N HIS A 457 -8.27 4.48 38.84
CA HIS A 457 -7.62 5.59 39.55
C HIS A 457 -7.71 6.92 38.80
N THR A 458 -8.51 7.01 37.73
CA THR A 458 -8.66 8.24 36.94
C THR A 458 -9.41 9.31 37.76
N PRO A 459 -8.81 10.48 38.04
CA PRO A 459 -9.48 11.57 38.73
C PRO A 459 -10.68 12.11 37.91
N GLU A 460 -11.77 12.48 38.59
CA GLU A 460 -13.00 12.98 37.93
C GLU A 460 -12.71 14.16 37.00
N ALA A 461 -11.92 15.12 37.48
CA ALA A 461 -11.55 16.33 36.74
C ALA A 461 -10.78 16.06 35.43
N LEU A 462 -10.24 14.86 35.22
CA LEU A 462 -9.45 14.51 34.04
C LEU A 462 -10.19 13.60 33.06
N LYS A 463 -11.34 13.03 33.41
CA LYS A 463 -12.00 11.98 32.61
C LYS A 463 -12.33 12.40 31.17
N ASP A 464 -12.65 13.67 30.96
CA ASP A 464 -13.01 14.20 29.64
C ASP A 464 -11.91 15.09 29.02
N VAL A 465 -10.70 15.06 29.60
CA VAL A 465 -9.56 15.81 29.07
C VAL A 465 -8.88 14.97 27.98
N PRO A 466 -8.66 15.49 26.76
CA PRO A 466 -7.93 14.76 25.72
C PRO A 466 -6.48 14.51 26.13
N ALA A 467 -6.05 13.25 26.04
CA ALA A 467 -4.71 12.83 26.40
C ALA A 467 -3.67 13.21 25.35
N ASP A 468 -2.47 13.53 25.82
CA ASP A 468 -1.34 13.97 24.99
C ASP A 468 -0.05 13.19 25.27
N HIS A 469 -0.06 12.30 26.27
CA HIS A 469 1.01 11.33 26.55
C HIS A 469 0.42 9.94 26.77
N ALA A 470 1.25 8.92 26.53
CA ALA A 470 0.97 7.54 26.86
C ALA A 470 2.05 6.99 27.80
N LEU A 471 1.67 6.62 29.02
CA LEU A 471 2.55 5.90 29.95
C LEU A 471 2.62 4.43 29.53
N GLY A 472 3.81 3.91 29.32
CA GLY A 472 4.04 2.49 29.08
C GLY A 472 4.65 1.80 30.30
N LEU A 473 4.14 0.61 30.66
CA LEU A 473 4.70 -0.23 31.71
C LEU A 473 5.26 -1.54 31.11
N MET A 474 6.49 -1.87 31.45
CA MET A 474 7.19 -3.04 30.95
C MET A 474 7.95 -3.77 32.07
N PHE A 475 7.77 -5.08 32.15
CA PHE A 475 8.60 -5.95 32.97
C PHE A 475 9.83 -6.40 32.19
N GLN A 476 11.02 -6.29 32.76
CA GLN A 476 12.28 -6.77 32.20
C GLN A 476 12.93 -7.79 33.14
N GLY A 477 13.19 -9.01 32.65
CA GLY A 477 13.90 -10.02 33.44
C GLY A 477 15.39 -9.71 33.59
N PHE A 478 15.99 -10.07 34.72
CA PHE A 478 17.41 -9.82 34.99
C PHE A 478 18.33 -10.86 34.32
N GLN A 479 18.07 -12.14 34.50
CA GLN A 479 18.96 -13.21 34.02
C GLN A 479 18.86 -13.42 32.50
N GLU A 480 17.65 -13.45 31.94
CA GLU A 480 17.44 -13.59 30.49
C GLU A 480 16.99 -12.28 29.85
N ALA A 481 17.49 -12.00 28.64
CA ALA A 481 17.05 -10.87 27.85
C ALA A 481 15.64 -11.11 27.26
N TYR A 482 14.62 -10.97 28.09
CA TYR A 482 13.22 -10.88 27.69
C TYR A 482 12.53 -9.71 28.39
N TYR A 483 11.49 -9.21 27.76
CA TYR A 483 10.61 -8.20 28.33
C TYR A 483 9.16 -8.56 28.07
N ILE A 484 8.26 -8.12 28.94
CA ILE A 484 6.81 -8.29 28.83
C ILE A 484 6.18 -6.94 29.03
N THR A 485 5.38 -6.50 28.07
CA THR A 485 4.57 -5.30 28.14
C THR A 485 3.35 -5.57 29.01
N ILE A 486 3.12 -4.77 30.03
CA ILE A 486 2.14 -5.05 31.08
C ILE A 486 0.85 -4.28 30.84
N GLY A 487 0.98 -3.01 30.49
CA GLY A 487 -0.16 -2.11 30.29
C GLY A 487 0.31 -0.76 29.78
N ALA A 488 -0.63 -0.02 29.21
CA ALA A 488 -0.41 1.37 28.82
C ALA A 488 -1.57 2.24 29.31
N PHE A 489 -1.28 3.49 29.64
CA PHE A 489 -2.25 4.44 30.19
C PHE A 489 -2.16 5.76 29.43
N LEU A 490 -3.25 6.53 29.41
CA LEU A 490 -3.31 7.82 28.74
C LEU A 490 -3.28 8.94 29.77
N SER A 491 -2.45 9.95 29.56
CA SER A 491 -2.29 11.08 30.49
C SER A 491 -2.30 12.43 29.77
N LYS A 492 -2.57 13.48 30.55
CA LYS A 492 -2.36 14.87 30.15
C LYS A 492 -1.10 15.38 30.85
N GLY A 493 -0.02 15.53 30.11
CA GLY A 493 1.32 15.72 30.68
C GLY A 493 1.81 14.48 31.43
N ALA A 494 2.79 14.71 32.31
CA ALA A 494 3.30 13.69 33.21
C ALA A 494 2.27 13.32 34.28
N ILE A 495 2.20 12.04 34.66
CA ILE A 495 1.27 11.60 35.69
C ILE A 495 1.75 12.07 37.07
N LYS A 496 0.83 12.62 37.86
CA LYS A 496 1.14 13.06 39.23
C LYS A 496 1.62 11.88 40.08
N GLY A 497 2.65 12.11 40.88
CA GLY A 497 3.31 11.06 41.70
C GLY A 497 2.37 10.17 42.52
N PRO A 498 1.34 10.71 43.21
CA PRO A 498 0.38 9.88 43.97
C PRO A 498 -0.45 8.93 43.11
N ASP A 499 -0.87 9.36 41.92
CA ASP A 499 -1.69 8.52 41.03
C ASP A 499 -0.81 7.48 40.32
N LEU A 500 0.41 7.85 39.96
CA LEU A 500 1.41 6.92 39.45
C LEU A 500 1.74 5.80 40.45
N ALA A 501 1.86 6.14 41.75
CA ALA A 501 2.10 5.14 42.80
C ALA A 501 0.97 4.11 42.90
N LYS A 502 -0.31 4.54 42.78
CA LYS A 502 -1.46 3.63 42.77
C LYS A 502 -1.41 2.66 41.60
N ILE A 503 -1.12 3.16 40.40
CA ILE A 503 -0.96 2.34 39.18
C ILE A 503 0.16 1.31 39.36
N LEU A 504 1.29 1.70 39.94
CA LEU A 504 2.43 0.80 40.16
C LEU A 504 2.13 -0.28 41.21
N LEU A 505 1.44 0.06 42.30
CA LEU A 505 1.00 -0.93 43.31
C LEU A 505 0.09 -1.99 42.69
N GLU A 506 -0.85 -1.57 41.84
CA GLU A 506 -1.70 -2.50 41.10
C GLU A 506 -0.88 -3.37 40.12
N ALA A 507 0.07 -2.77 39.38
CA ALA A 507 0.95 -3.51 38.49
C ALA A 507 1.75 -4.59 39.22
N ILE A 508 2.36 -4.24 40.37
CA ILE A 508 3.14 -5.17 41.20
C ILE A 508 2.26 -6.33 41.67
N GLY A 509 1.07 -6.02 42.21
CA GLY A 509 0.13 -7.04 42.65
C GLY A 509 -0.25 -8.04 41.55
N LEU A 510 -0.54 -7.54 40.34
CA LEU A 510 -0.93 -8.39 39.21
C LEU A 510 0.25 -9.23 38.66
N LEU A 511 1.48 -8.70 38.66
CA LEU A 511 2.68 -9.42 38.21
C LEU A 511 3.06 -10.54 39.18
N GLU A 512 3.05 -10.24 40.48
CA GLU A 512 3.37 -11.18 41.55
C GLU A 512 2.35 -12.33 41.58
N GLN A 513 1.05 -12.03 41.41
CA GLN A 513 0.01 -13.05 41.26
C GLN A 513 0.16 -13.90 39.99
N ALA A 514 0.77 -13.35 38.93
CA ALA A 514 1.11 -14.07 37.72
C ALA A 514 2.41 -14.88 37.84
N GLY A 515 3.16 -14.73 38.93
CA GLY A 515 4.41 -15.46 39.22
C GLY A 515 5.67 -14.81 38.68
N LEU A 516 5.65 -13.51 38.37
CA LEU A 516 6.85 -12.70 38.10
C LEU A 516 7.19 -11.87 39.33
N PHE A 517 8.46 -11.90 39.74
CA PHE A 517 8.93 -11.20 40.93
C PHE A 517 9.46 -9.81 40.56
N VAL A 518 8.85 -8.78 41.14
CA VAL A 518 9.21 -7.39 40.88
C VAL A 518 10.16 -6.92 41.97
N ASP A 519 11.46 -6.92 41.68
CA ASP A 519 12.46 -6.54 42.68
C ASP A 519 12.89 -5.08 42.55
N CYS A 520 12.71 -4.44 41.38
CA CYS A 520 13.13 -3.06 41.15
C CYS A 520 12.12 -2.25 40.33
N ILE A 521 11.93 -0.98 40.66
CA ILE A 521 11.24 0.02 39.83
C ILE A 521 12.27 0.93 39.18
N VAL A 522 12.15 1.15 37.86
CA VAL A 522 13.05 2.04 37.10
C VAL A 522 12.25 3.16 36.45
N SER A 523 12.47 4.40 36.90
CA SER A 523 11.89 5.62 36.34
C SER A 523 12.98 6.61 35.89
N ASP A 524 12.65 7.65 35.13
CA ASP A 524 13.57 8.79 35.00
C ASP A 524 13.73 9.52 36.35
N ALA A 525 14.61 10.52 36.39
CA ALA A 525 14.83 11.33 37.58
C ALA A 525 13.87 12.53 37.70
N ALA A 526 12.74 12.59 36.99
CA ALA A 526 11.88 13.76 36.96
C ALA A 526 11.15 14.04 38.29
N PRO A 527 10.71 15.29 38.56
CA PRO A 527 10.11 15.66 39.84
C PRO A 527 8.89 14.81 40.24
N TRP A 528 8.02 14.47 39.29
CA TRP A 528 6.84 13.63 39.53
C TRP A 528 7.20 12.18 39.87
N ASN A 529 8.23 11.62 39.23
CA ASN A 529 8.74 10.28 39.52
C ASN A 529 9.42 10.22 40.90
N ARG A 530 10.18 11.26 41.28
CA ARG A 530 10.70 11.38 42.66
C ARG A 530 9.57 11.56 43.69
N ASN A 531 8.49 12.25 43.33
CA ASN A 531 7.30 12.33 44.19
C ASN A 531 6.66 10.95 44.36
N MET A 532 6.55 10.16 43.28
CA MET A 532 6.12 8.77 43.35
C MET A 532 7.02 7.94 44.28
N TRP A 533 8.35 8.04 44.19
CA TRP A 533 9.27 7.34 45.10
C TRP A 533 9.03 7.71 46.56
N SER A 534 8.75 8.99 46.84
CA SER A 534 8.44 9.43 48.21
C SER A 534 7.16 8.82 48.78
N LYS A 535 6.19 8.44 47.93
CA LYS A 535 5.00 7.69 48.34
C LYS A 535 5.30 6.23 48.72
N PHE A 536 6.42 5.69 48.27
CA PHE A 536 6.96 4.41 48.72
C PHE A 536 7.90 4.54 49.93
N GLY A 537 8.02 5.73 50.52
CA GLY A 537 8.82 5.96 51.74
C GLY A 537 10.27 6.38 51.51
N LEU A 538 10.68 6.65 50.27
CA LEU A 538 12.02 7.20 50.00
C LEU A 538 12.08 8.67 50.44
N LYS A 539 12.98 8.99 51.39
CA LYS A 539 13.15 10.36 51.90
C LYS A 539 13.58 11.32 50.78
N LYS A 540 12.95 12.50 50.70
CA LYS A 540 13.42 13.63 49.88
C LYS A 540 14.65 14.27 50.57
N LEU A 541 15.64 14.71 49.80
CA LEU A 541 16.66 15.65 50.29
C LEU A 541 15.98 16.93 50.76
N ARG A 542 15.89 17.17 52.06
CA ARG A 542 15.69 18.51 52.61
C ARG A 542 17.07 19.14 52.75
N TYR A 543 17.37 20.17 51.98
CA TYR A 543 18.46 21.06 52.35
C TYR A 543 17.90 22.02 53.39
N GLU A 544 18.35 21.91 54.64
CA GLU A 544 18.08 22.92 55.66
C GLU A 544 18.59 24.27 55.16
N THR A 545 17.68 25.20 54.93
CA THR A 545 18.01 26.60 54.71
C THR A 545 18.08 27.28 56.07
N GLU A 546 19.25 27.27 56.69
CA GLU A 546 19.58 28.29 57.68
C GLU A 546 20.20 29.49 56.95
N GLY A 547 19.55 30.65 57.08
CA GLY A 547 20.16 31.95 56.83
C GLY A 547 20.09 32.48 55.39
N SER A 548 19.27 33.52 55.23
CA SER A 548 19.38 34.64 54.27
C SER A 548 18.27 34.72 53.23
N LYS A 549 17.12 35.28 53.63
CA LYS A 549 16.29 36.08 52.72
C LYS A 549 17.11 37.28 52.25
N LYS A 550 17.62 37.26 51.03
CA LYS A 550 17.87 38.48 50.25
C LYS A 550 17.17 38.34 48.91
N LYS A 551 16.16 39.18 48.71
CA LYS A 551 15.48 39.40 47.43
C LYS A 551 16.49 39.94 46.43
N TYR A 552 16.69 39.23 45.32
CA TYR A 552 16.97 39.83 44.03
C TYR A 552 16.13 39.09 43.00
N ALA A 553 15.37 39.86 42.21
CA ALA A 553 14.51 39.37 41.16
C ALA A 553 15.35 38.80 40.01
N VAL A 554 15.15 37.53 39.71
CA VAL A 554 15.46 36.90 38.43
C VAL A 554 14.27 35.99 38.12
N ASP A 555 13.77 36.08 36.89
CA ASP A 555 12.53 35.49 36.43
C ASP A 555 12.48 33.96 36.59
N ASP A 556 11.79 33.49 37.63
CA ASP A 556 11.33 32.11 37.78
C ASP A 556 9.87 32.03 37.33
N ASP A 557 9.66 31.36 36.20
CA ASP A 557 8.36 31.07 35.58
C ASP A 557 7.74 29.77 36.17
N ASP A 558 7.78 29.66 37.50
CA ASP A 558 7.15 28.58 38.29
C ASP A 558 6.14 29.20 39.27
N ASN A 559 5.00 29.63 38.73
CA ASN A 559 3.85 30.07 39.52
C ASN A 559 2.74 29.02 39.35
N ASP A 560 2.47 28.26 40.41
CA ASP A 560 1.15 27.72 40.69
C ASP A 560 1.04 27.53 42.21
N GLU A 561 0.22 28.39 42.82
CA GLU A 561 -0.13 28.42 44.24
C GLU A 561 -0.75 27.08 44.68
N TYR A 562 -0.23 26.51 45.77
CA TYR A 562 -0.86 25.39 46.46
C TYR A 562 -1.66 25.93 47.65
N GLU A 563 -2.98 25.82 47.60
CA GLU A 563 -3.81 25.83 48.80
C GLU A 563 -3.59 24.51 49.58
N GLU A 564 -3.15 24.67 50.83
CA GLU A 564 -2.97 23.60 51.81
C GLU A 564 -4.36 23.11 52.24
N ILE A 565 -4.75 21.89 51.82
CA ILE A 565 -5.95 21.22 52.33
C ILE A 565 -5.52 19.98 53.12
N ASP A 566 -6.00 19.93 54.36
CA ASP A 566 -5.68 19.00 55.44
C ASP A 566 -5.68 17.51 55.06
N GLU A 567 -4.75 16.76 55.68
CA GLU A 567 -4.73 15.30 55.73
C GLU A 567 -6.04 14.72 56.30
N PRO A 568 -6.45 13.53 55.85
CA PRO A 568 -7.02 12.59 56.80
C PRO A 568 -6.29 11.23 56.81
N ALA A 569 -5.93 10.88 58.04
CA ALA A 569 -5.93 9.56 58.68
C ALA A 569 -5.90 8.30 57.79
N THR A 570 -4.85 7.52 58.02
CA THR A 570 -4.82 6.05 57.95
C THR A 570 -6.14 5.40 58.37
N LEU A 571 -6.69 4.47 57.59
CA LEU A 571 -7.49 3.37 58.14
C LEU A 571 -7.59 2.16 57.21
N ALA A 572 -7.48 1.01 57.86
CA ALA A 572 -7.65 -0.34 57.36
C ALA A 572 -9.14 -0.66 57.06
N PHE A 573 -9.34 -1.67 56.21
CA PHE A 573 -10.61 -2.33 55.89
C PHE A 573 -10.41 -3.81 56.31
N ILE A 574 -11.28 -4.58 56.98
CA ILE A 574 -12.74 -4.80 56.92
C ILE A 574 -13.23 -5.37 58.28
N GLY A 575 -14.49 -5.09 58.67
CA GLY A 575 -15.24 -5.88 59.67
C GLY A 575 -16.70 -5.41 59.90
N SER A 576 -17.64 -6.08 59.24
CA SER A 576 -19.11 -6.20 59.43
C SER A 576 -19.86 -5.55 60.62
N GLY A 577 -21.10 -5.08 60.38
CA GLY A 577 -22.19 -5.07 61.39
C GLY A 577 -23.15 -3.88 61.28
N ARG A 578 -24.45 -4.11 61.55
CA ARG A 578 -25.59 -3.18 61.37
C ARG A 578 -25.83 -2.24 62.57
N THR A 579 -26.79 -1.32 62.33
CA THR A 579 -27.78 -0.63 63.20
C THR A 579 -27.43 0.68 63.93
N GLN A 580 -28.11 1.73 63.45
CA GLN A 580 -28.95 2.73 64.15
C GLN A 580 -28.40 3.69 65.23
N ASP A 581 -28.82 4.94 65.02
CA ASP A 581 -29.23 5.98 65.98
C ASP A 581 -28.21 6.97 66.59
N SER A 582 -28.49 8.23 66.20
CA SER A 582 -28.67 9.45 67.00
C SER A 582 -27.51 10.17 67.71
N ASP A 583 -27.55 11.49 67.48
CA ASP A 583 -27.36 12.57 68.46
C ASP A 583 -25.94 13.09 68.86
N ASN A 584 -25.67 14.27 68.29
CA ASN A 584 -25.52 15.57 68.99
C ASN A 584 -24.19 16.01 69.63
N LYS A 585 -23.90 17.30 69.35
CA LYS A 585 -23.19 18.34 70.15
C LYS A 585 -21.65 18.41 70.22
N LYS A 586 -21.14 19.38 69.45
CA LYS A 586 -20.26 20.52 69.82
C LYS A 586 -19.61 20.52 71.22
N LYS A 587 -18.30 20.77 71.30
CA LYS A 587 -17.70 21.96 71.97
C LYS A 587 -16.16 22.06 71.82
N LYS A 588 -15.69 23.32 71.80
CA LYS A 588 -14.34 23.84 71.52
C LYS A 588 -13.37 23.83 72.73
N ALA A 589 -12.08 23.65 72.41
CA ALA A 589 -10.86 24.29 72.98
C ALA A 589 -10.45 23.98 74.45
N PRO A 590 -9.23 24.34 74.95
CA PRO A 590 -8.00 24.85 74.30
C PRO A 590 -6.66 24.13 74.70
N ARG A 591 -5.58 24.52 74.01
CA ARG A 591 -4.16 24.19 74.24
C ARG A 591 -3.63 24.56 75.65
N LYS A 592 -2.75 23.72 76.22
CA LYS A 592 -1.68 24.14 77.16
C LYS A 592 -0.38 23.34 76.94
N LYS A 593 0.73 24.09 76.80
CA LYS A 593 2.13 23.64 76.81
C LYS A 593 2.51 23.05 78.17
N LYS A 594 3.31 21.98 78.22
CA LYS A 594 4.31 21.75 79.29
C LYS A 594 5.55 20.99 78.80
N THR A 595 6.66 21.69 79.00
CA THR A 595 8.08 21.35 79.20
C THR A 595 8.48 19.92 79.60
N ALA A 596 9.47 19.42 78.87
CA ALA A 596 10.71 18.69 79.24
C ALA A 596 10.72 17.69 80.43
N SER A 597 11.21 16.47 80.15
CA SER A 597 12.28 15.86 80.97
C SER A 597 12.95 14.67 80.27
N ARG A 598 14.28 14.69 80.37
CA ARG A 598 15.29 13.87 79.69
C ARG A 598 15.59 12.64 80.56
N LYS A 599 15.51 11.42 80.02
CA LYS A 599 16.19 10.24 80.59
C LYS A 599 17.16 9.66 79.56
N LYS A 600 18.45 9.79 79.89
CA LYS A 600 19.62 9.28 79.18
C LYS A 600 19.51 7.76 78.96
N LYS A 601 19.66 7.29 77.72
CA LYS A 601 20.12 5.93 77.40
C LYS A 601 21.59 6.02 76.97
N LYS A 602 22.37 5.09 77.50
CA LYS A 602 23.83 4.92 77.34
C LYS A 602 24.21 4.71 75.88
N ASN A 603 25.34 5.30 75.50
CA ASN A 603 25.98 5.25 74.18
C ASN A 603 26.51 3.85 73.82
N SER A 604 26.35 3.50 72.55
CA SER A 604 27.28 2.71 71.71
C SER A 604 26.87 2.90 70.23
N PRO A 605 27.81 2.79 69.28
CA PRO A 605 28.34 3.87 68.45
C PRO A 605 27.43 4.29 67.28
N GLU A 606 27.55 5.57 66.92
CA GLU A 606 26.96 6.26 65.77
C GLU A 606 27.15 5.46 64.46
N ASN A 607 26.07 5.13 63.74
CA ASN A 607 26.13 4.53 62.40
C ASN A 607 24.93 4.93 61.52
N ASP A 608 25.23 5.65 60.42
CA ASP A 608 24.58 5.59 59.08
C ASP A 608 23.05 5.82 58.92
N GLU A 609 22.48 6.84 59.55
CA GLU A 609 21.22 7.41 59.06
C GLU A 609 21.51 8.34 57.86
N ASP A 610 20.99 8.06 56.65
CA ASP A 610 20.00 8.97 56.00
C ASP A 610 19.62 8.80 54.51
N PHE A 611 20.00 7.74 53.79
CA PHE A 611 19.41 7.51 52.44
C PHE A 611 19.15 6.03 52.11
N VAL A 612 17.86 5.66 52.09
CA VAL A 612 17.35 4.32 51.74
C VAL A 612 17.00 4.28 50.24
N SER A 613 17.47 3.25 49.52
CA SER A 613 17.24 3.05 48.08
C SER A 613 16.15 2.00 47.77
N TYR A 614 15.46 1.54 48.80
CA TYR A 614 14.44 0.50 48.74
C TYR A 614 13.35 0.74 49.79
N CYS A 615 12.22 0.06 49.63
CA CYS A 615 11.19 -0.06 50.66
C CYS A 615 10.86 -1.55 50.89
N THR A 616 10.11 -1.86 51.94
CA THR A 616 9.54 -3.20 52.10
C THR A 616 8.60 -3.50 50.94
N HIS A 617 8.68 -4.69 50.37
CA HIS A 617 7.89 -5.06 49.21
C HIS A 617 6.39 -5.17 49.59
N PRO A 618 5.46 -4.58 48.80
CA PRO A 618 4.07 -4.40 49.21
C PRO A 618 3.26 -5.71 49.27
N ILE A 619 3.71 -6.76 48.58
CA ILE A 619 3.04 -8.08 48.56
C ILE A 619 3.75 -9.10 49.46
N ASP A 620 5.04 -8.89 49.75
CA ASP A 620 5.88 -9.87 50.45
C ASP A 620 6.80 -9.14 51.43
N SER A 621 6.46 -9.20 52.71
CA SER A 621 7.19 -8.49 53.75
C SER A 621 8.63 -8.95 53.95
N LYS A 622 9.04 -10.09 53.38
CA LYS A 622 10.41 -10.60 53.44
C LYS A 622 11.32 -10.03 52.35
N ARG A 623 10.76 -9.42 51.32
CA ARG A 623 11.52 -8.86 50.19
C ARG A 623 11.58 -7.34 50.27
N ASN A 624 12.61 -6.79 49.64
CA ASN A 624 12.75 -5.37 49.42
C ASN A 624 12.40 -5.04 47.98
N LEU A 625 11.73 -3.91 47.78
CA LEU A 625 11.48 -3.31 46.48
C LEU A 625 12.47 -2.16 46.28
N TYR A 626 13.37 -2.31 45.33
CA TYR A 626 14.43 -1.33 45.04
C TYR A 626 13.96 -0.27 44.01
N PHE A 627 14.61 0.90 44.03
CA PHE A 627 14.34 1.99 43.09
C PHE A 627 15.61 2.38 42.36
N ALA A 628 15.52 2.60 41.06
CA ALA A 628 16.61 3.05 40.23
C ALA A 628 16.13 4.19 39.30
N SER A 629 17.02 5.15 39.08
CA SER A 629 16.82 6.13 38.02
C SER A 629 17.47 5.63 36.74
N ASP A 630 16.96 6.07 35.59
CA ASP A 630 17.64 5.81 34.32
C ASP A 630 19.05 6.43 34.28
N PHE A 631 20.05 5.56 34.32
CA PHE A 631 21.46 5.96 34.37
C PHE A 631 21.93 6.75 33.12
N PRO A 632 21.59 6.35 31.88
CA PRO A 632 21.83 7.17 30.70
C PRO A 632 21.28 8.60 30.79
N HIS A 633 20.04 8.80 31.25
CA HIS A 633 19.46 10.13 31.48
C HIS A 633 20.23 10.95 32.54
N LEU A 634 20.71 10.30 33.60
CA LEU A 634 21.57 10.95 34.59
C LEU A 634 22.90 11.42 33.97
N MET A 635 23.56 10.60 33.14
CA MET A 635 24.79 11.00 32.44
C MET A 635 24.57 12.17 31.49
N LYS A 636 23.43 12.21 30.78
CA LYS A 636 23.04 13.37 29.95
C LYS A 636 22.89 14.63 30.79
N SER A 637 22.30 14.51 31.98
CA SER A 637 22.12 15.64 32.92
C SER A 637 23.46 16.14 33.47
N VAL A 638 24.40 15.25 33.80
CA VAL A 638 25.76 15.63 34.24
C VAL A 638 26.50 16.37 33.12
N LYS A 639 26.47 15.84 31.89
CA LYS A 639 27.06 16.48 30.72
C LYS A 639 26.44 17.87 30.48
N GLN A 640 25.10 17.96 30.46
CA GLN A 640 24.40 19.22 30.22
C GLN A 640 24.71 20.26 31.31
N ARG A 641 24.87 19.82 32.57
CA ARG A 641 25.28 20.70 33.66
C ARG A 641 26.64 21.33 33.37
N ILE A 642 27.64 20.54 32.96
CA ILE A 642 28.98 21.02 32.61
C ILE A 642 28.95 21.98 31.42
N VAL A 643 28.14 21.68 30.40
CA VAL A 643 27.98 22.56 29.23
C VAL A 643 27.34 23.90 29.63
N ASN A 644 26.35 23.89 30.51
CA ASN A 644 25.63 25.11 30.91
C ASN A 644 26.39 25.97 31.92
N THR A 645 27.12 25.36 32.87
CA THR A 645 27.84 26.12 33.91
C THR A 645 29.26 26.47 33.51
N GLU A 646 29.80 25.80 32.48
CA GLU A 646 31.17 25.85 31.97
C GLU A 646 32.26 25.42 32.97
N ILE A 647 32.02 25.65 34.27
CA ILE A 647 32.88 25.30 35.39
C ILE A 647 32.07 24.45 36.36
N LEU A 648 32.67 23.36 36.83
CA LEU A 648 32.12 22.45 37.82
C LEU A 648 33.18 22.20 38.90
N GLU A 649 32.87 22.53 40.15
CA GLU A 649 33.76 22.31 41.29
C GLU A 649 33.55 20.90 41.84
N THR A 650 34.62 20.13 41.96
CA THR A 650 34.60 18.72 42.39
C THR A 650 35.63 18.48 43.52
N PRO A 651 35.52 17.36 44.28
CA PRO A 651 36.53 17.01 45.29
C PRO A 651 37.96 16.89 44.75
N ASP A 652 38.10 16.53 43.47
CA ASP A 652 39.39 16.36 42.80
C ASP A 652 39.92 17.68 42.19
N GLY A 653 39.17 18.78 42.29
CA GLY A 653 39.51 20.10 41.77
C GLY A 653 38.46 20.69 40.83
N VAL A 654 38.83 21.74 40.10
CA VAL A 654 37.94 22.46 39.19
C VAL A 654 37.91 21.80 37.81
N VAL A 655 36.74 21.41 37.34
CA VAL A 655 36.48 20.87 36.01
C VAL A 655 36.01 22.00 35.10
N LYS A 656 36.68 22.19 33.96
CA LYS A 656 36.38 23.27 33.00
C LYS A 656 35.99 22.70 31.64
N LEU A 657 34.88 23.17 31.08
CA LEU A 657 34.41 22.82 29.73
C LEU A 657 35.46 23.18 28.66
N ASN A 658 36.22 24.25 28.90
CA ASN A 658 37.28 24.72 28.01
C ASN A 658 38.29 23.61 27.66
N HIS A 659 38.59 22.69 28.59
CA HIS A 659 39.50 21.57 28.30
C HIS A 659 38.99 20.67 27.16
N TRP A 660 37.68 20.38 27.11
CA TRP A 660 37.10 19.64 25.99
C TRP A 660 37.12 20.45 24.70
N ALA A 661 36.88 21.77 24.79
CA ALA A 661 36.87 22.65 23.62
C ALA A 661 38.26 22.72 22.97
N ILE A 662 39.33 22.85 23.75
CA ILE A 662 40.71 22.85 23.27
C ILE A 662 41.05 21.54 22.56
N VAL A 663 40.73 20.38 23.15
CA VAL A 663 40.95 19.07 22.50
C VAL A 663 40.24 19.01 21.15
N CYS A 664 38.99 19.46 21.08
CA CYS A 664 38.22 19.46 19.83
C CYS A 664 38.83 20.40 18.77
N GLN A 665 39.31 21.57 19.18
CA GLN A 665 39.95 22.54 18.27
C GLN A 665 41.30 22.04 17.74
N GLU A 666 42.14 21.46 18.61
CA GLU A 666 43.44 20.91 18.20
C GLU A 666 43.31 19.67 17.33
N ASP A 667 42.33 18.80 17.61
CA ASP A 667 42.02 17.66 16.74
C ASP A 667 41.52 18.09 15.35
N GLU A 668 40.79 19.21 15.24
CA GLU A 668 40.32 19.72 13.94
C GLU A 668 41.45 20.26 13.06
N LYS A 669 42.56 20.70 13.65
CA LYS A 669 43.77 21.14 12.92
C LYS A 669 44.57 19.97 12.35
N ARG A 670 44.31 18.74 12.79
CA ARG A 670 45.08 17.54 12.44
C ARG A 670 44.34 16.66 11.44
N GLY A 671 45.07 16.04 10.51
CA GLY A 671 44.50 15.07 9.57
C GLY A 671 44.05 13.76 10.25
N ILE A 672 44.69 13.38 11.36
CA ILE A 672 44.32 12.23 12.19
C ILE A 672 44.04 12.75 13.60
N LYS A 673 42.80 12.54 14.07
CA LYS A 673 42.31 13.02 15.36
C LYS A 673 42.74 12.10 16.50
N VAL A 674 43.13 12.68 17.64
CA VAL A 674 43.50 11.93 18.86
C VAL A 674 42.23 11.44 19.57
N ALA A 675 41.18 12.26 19.61
CA ALA A 675 39.84 11.95 20.11
C ALA A 675 38.79 12.03 18.99
N PRO A 676 38.75 11.08 18.03
CA PRO A 676 37.90 11.16 16.84
C PRO A 676 36.39 11.19 17.11
N LYS A 677 35.97 10.74 18.30
CA LYS A 677 34.56 10.74 18.73
C LYS A 677 34.12 12.09 19.31
N LEU A 678 35.05 12.97 19.67
CA LEU A 678 34.74 14.32 20.17
C LEU A 678 34.50 15.26 18.97
N SER A 679 33.47 16.09 19.07
CA SER A 679 33.07 16.99 17.98
C SER A 679 32.30 18.20 18.52
N LYS A 680 32.14 19.24 17.70
CA LYS A 680 31.35 20.45 18.02
C LYS A 680 29.93 20.14 18.52
N ALA A 681 29.31 19.04 18.07
CA ALA A 681 28.00 18.60 18.53
C ALA A 681 27.94 18.28 20.04
N HIS A 682 29.08 18.04 20.71
CA HIS A 682 29.11 17.79 22.15
C HIS A 682 28.78 19.04 22.97
N PHE A 683 29.07 20.22 22.43
CA PHE A 683 28.89 21.52 23.10
C PHE A 683 27.57 22.20 22.76
N GLN A 684 26.85 21.71 21.74
CA GLN A 684 25.59 22.29 21.30
C GLN A 684 24.44 21.93 22.26
N SER A 685 23.70 22.96 22.68
CA SER A 685 22.46 22.82 23.47
C SER A 685 21.21 22.55 22.61
N GLU A 686 21.38 22.20 21.34
CA GLU A 686 20.27 21.81 20.47
C GLU A 686 19.55 20.56 20.98
N SER A 687 18.22 20.53 20.87
CA SER A 687 17.38 19.47 21.47
C SER A 687 17.71 18.04 21.01
N TYR A 688 18.32 17.87 19.83
CA TYR A 688 18.74 16.55 19.37
C TYR A 688 20.07 16.10 20.01
N ALA A 689 21.03 17.02 20.14
CA ALA A 689 22.33 16.75 20.73
C ALA A 689 22.23 16.48 22.24
N THR A 690 21.32 17.18 22.94
CA THR A 690 21.08 16.99 24.38
C THR A 690 20.43 15.64 24.71
N MET A 691 19.62 15.09 23.80
CA MET A 691 18.96 13.79 23.98
C MET A 691 19.85 12.58 23.67
N SER A 692 21.01 12.81 23.03
CA SER A 692 21.90 11.74 22.57
C SER A 692 22.76 11.16 23.70
N VAL A 693 22.43 9.93 24.11
CA VAL A 693 23.25 9.15 25.07
C VAL A 693 24.65 8.90 24.51
N LYS A 694 24.77 8.69 23.19
CA LYS A 694 26.07 8.47 22.53
C LYS A 694 27.03 9.63 22.79
N LEU A 695 26.56 10.87 22.62
CA LEU A 695 27.38 12.07 22.84
C LEU A 695 27.73 12.23 24.32
N ALA A 696 26.83 11.89 25.24
CA ALA A 696 27.11 11.94 26.67
C ALA A 696 28.18 10.91 27.08
N PHE A 697 28.11 9.68 26.58
CA PHE A 697 29.09 8.65 26.93
C PHE A 697 30.46 8.92 26.29
N SER A 698 30.52 9.41 25.05
CA SER A 698 31.81 9.80 24.45
C SER A 698 32.45 11.01 25.14
N PHE A 699 31.63 11.93 25.68
CA PHE A 699 32.11 13.09 26.44
C PHE A 699 32.93 12.68 27.68
N PHE A 700 32.55 11.58 28.32
CA PHE A 700 33.24 11.01 29.50
C PHE A 700 34.15 9.82 29.15
N SER A 701 34.60 9.67 27.91
CA SER A 701 35.38 8.49 27.52
C SER A 701 36.87 8.58 27.87
N GLU A 702 37.50 7.43 28.13
CA GLU A 702 38.96 7.33 28.38
C GLU A 702 39.80 7.94 27.25
N GLN A 703 39.32 7.86 26.00
CA GLN A 703 40.00 8.46 24.84
C GLN A 703 40.11 9.98 24.96
N VAL A 704 39.08 10.64 25.49
CA VAL A 704 39.10 12.09 25.71
C VAL A 704 40.05 12.46 26.85
N ALA A 705 40.05 11.70 27.95
CA ALA A 705 41.01 11.90 29.04
C ALA A 705 42.47 11.75 28.57
N THR A 706 42.76 10.70 27.78
CA THR A 706 44.09 10.46 27.21
C THR A 706 44.49 11.56 26.22
N ALA A 707 43.54 12.06 25.42
CA ALA A 707 43.79 13.18 24.52
C ALA A 707 44.13 14.47 25.29
N MET A 708 43.45 14.75 26.40
CA MET A 708 43.76 15.89 27.26
C MET A 708 45.19 15.83 27.81
N GLU A 709 45.61 14.66 28.29
CA GLU A 709 46.99 14.44 28.76
C GLU A 709 48.02 14.57 27.62
N HIS A 710 47.71 14.04 26.44
CA HIS A 710 48.57 14.20 25.27
C HIS A 710 48.79 15.67 24.92
N TYR A 711 47.73 16.48 24.90
CA TYR A 711 47.83 17.91 24.60
C TYR A 711 48.48 18.73 25.74
N LYS A 712 48.33 18.31 26.99
CA LYS A 712 49.10 18.85 28.12
C LYS A 712 50.60 18.59 27.95
N ASN A 713 50.99 17.38 27.56
CA ASN A 713 52.39 17.02 27.31
C ASN A 713 52.99 17.74 26.10
N LEU A 714 52.16 18.19 25.16
CA LEU A 714 52.55 19.05 24.05
C LEU A 714 52.56 20.54 24.41
N HIS A 715 52.31 20.89 25.67
CA HIS A 715 52.27 22.27 26.16
C HIS A 715 51.29 23.18 25.39
N VAL A 716 50.12 22.64 25.02
CA VAL A 716 49.05 23.45 24.40
C VAL A 716 48.48 24.43 25.43
N ILE A 717 48.37 25.71 25.03
CA ILE A 717 47.86 26.80 25.88
C ILE A 717 46.47 26.44 26.43
N GLY A 718 46.29 26.57 27.75
CA GLY A 718 45.02 26.31 28.44
C GLY A 718 44.77 24.86 28.86
N MET A 719 45.77 23.97 28.73
CA MET A 719 45.69 22.56 29.18
C MET A 719 46.55 22.25 30.42
N GLU A 720 47.22 23.25 30.99
CA GLU A 720 48.14 23.09 32.12
C GLU A 720 47.44 22.57 33.39
N ASP A 721 46.20 23.02 33.64
CA ASP A 721 45.38 22.67 34.80
C ASP A 721 44.30 21.60 34.51
N CYS A 722 44.44 20.84 33.43
CA CYS A 722 43.43 19.84 33.04
C CYS A 722 43.38 18.59 33.96
N GLU A 723 44.28 18.47 34.94
CA GLU A 723 44.44 17.29 35.80
C GLU A 723 43.16 16.87 36.52
N ALA A 724 42.44 17.82 37.11
CA ALA A 724 41.17 17.56 37.80
C ALA A 724 40.08 17.07 36.82
N THR A 725 40.08 17.62 35.59
CA THR A 725 39.14 17.23 34.53
C THR A 725 39.42 15.82 34.03
N VAL A 726 40.69 15.46 33.85
CA VAL A 726 41.11 14.11 33.45
C VAL A 726 40.68 13.08 34.50
N LYS A 727 40.96 13.33 35.80
CA LYS A 727 40.55 12.44 36.90
C LYS A 727 39.03 12.26 36.94
N PHE A 728 38.28 13.35 36.78
CA PHE A 728 36.83 13.32 36.72
C PHE A 728 36.31 12.49 35.54
N ILE A 729 36.83 12.70 34.33
CA ILE A 729 36.43 11.91 33.14
C ILE A 729 36.67 10.42 33.37
N ARG A 730 37.85 10.03 33.85
CA ARG A 730 38.17 8.62 34.11
C ARG A 730 37.22 7.98 35.12
N ARG A 731 36.93 8.69 36.21
CA ARG A 731 35.97 8.24 37.24
C ARG A 731 34.57 8.03 36.65
N MET A 732 34.12 8.96 35.81
CA MET A 732 32.83 8.85 35.12
C MET A 732 32.82 7.73 34.08
N ASN A 733 33.93 7.52 33.34
CA ASN A 733 34.08 6.42 32.39
C ASN A 733 33.90 5.07 33.09
N VAL A 734 34.63 4.86 34.19
CA VAL A 734 34.56 3.63 34.99
C VAL A 734 33.14 3.40 35.52
N LEU A 735 32.47 4.45 36.00
CA LEU A 735 31.08 4.37 36.42
C LEU A 735 30.16 3.94 35.26
N ILE A 736 30.33 4.53 34.06
CA ILE A 736 29.53 4.20 32.88
C ILE A 736 29.72 2.75 32.47
N ASP A 737 30.97 2.26 32.44
CA ASP A 737 31.29 0.90 32.04
C ASP A 737 30.61 -0.12 32.96
N PHE A 738 30.65 0.09 34.28
CA PHE A 738 30.02 -0.80 35.24
C PHE A 738 28.51 -0.67 35.28
N MET A 739 27.95 0.53 35.21
CA MET A 739 26.50 0.77 35.25
C MET A 739 25.79 0.46 33.93
N ASN A 740 26.53 0.26 32.83
CA ASN A 740 25.99 -0.14 31.53
C ASN A 740 26.44 -1.55 31.07
N SER A 741 26.84 -2.41 32.02
CA SER A 741 27.27 -3.78 31.75
C SER A 741 26.17 -4.63 31.09
N ASN A 742 26.49 -5.29 29.98
CA ASN A 742 25.55 -6.13 29.22
C ASN A 742 26.13 -7.51 28.85
N THR A 743 27.29 -7.86 29.38
CA THR A 743 27.95 -9.16 29.18
C THR A 743 28.12 -9.85 30.53
N ARG A 744 28.28 -11.18 30.52
CA ARG A 744 28.61 -11.94 31.73
C ARG A 744 29.96 -11.56 32.33
N LYS A 745 30.93 -11.19 31.48
CA LYS A 745 32.27 -10.80 31.91
C LYS A 745 32.25 -9.51 32.72
N ASP A 746 31.48 -8.52 32.26
CA ASP A 746 31.42 -7.18 32.85
C ASP A 746 30.32 -6.99 33.91
N GLY A 747 29.55 -8.05 34.22
CA GLY A 747 28.48 -8.00 35.23
C GLY A 747 29.02 -7.95 36.66
N LEU A 748 28.22 -7.42 37.60
CA LEU A 748 28.54 -7.40 39.03
C LEU A 748 28.54 -8.82 39.59
N LYS A 749 29.66 -9.25 40.18
CA LYS A 749 29.86 -10.60 40.77
C LYS A 749 29.85 -10.56 42.30
N ALA A 750 29.87 -11.74 42.91
CA ALA A 750 29.95 -11.90 44.36
C ALA A 750 31.22 -11.24 44.95
N PRO A 751 31.16 -10.77 46.22
CA PRO A 751 32.34 -10.25 46.91
C PRO A 751 33.47 -11.30 46.96
N GLY A 752 34.70 -10.90 46.61
CA GLY A 752 35.89 -11.76 46.71
C GLY A 752 36.14 -12.71 45.54
N VAL A 753 35.27 -12.77 44.54
CA VAL A 753 35.56 -13.49 43.29
C VAL A 753 36.56 -12.67 42.49
N GLN A 754 37.83 -13.09 42.48
CA GLN A 754 38.84 -12.51 41.60
C GLN A 754 38.36 -12.66 40.15
N GLU A 755 38.26 -11.55 39.42
CA GLU A 755 38.11 -11.60 37.97
C GLU A 755 39.31 -12.37 37.44
N GLU A 756 39.09 -13.51 36.77
CA GLU A 756 40.15 -14.19 36.01
C GLU A 756 40.78 -13.16 35.08
N ARG A 757 41.95 -12.65 35.48
CA ARG A 757 42.73 -11.77 34.62
C ARG A 757 43.19 -12.63 33.46
N GLU A 758 42.83 -12.23 32.24
CA GLU A 758 43.58 -12.63 31.06
C GLU A 758 44.97 -11.95 31.15
N GLU A 759 45.84 -12.43 32.05
CA GLU A 759 47.28 -12.11 32.05
C GLU A 759 48.01 -12.82 30.89
N ASN A 760 47.29 -13.65 30.11
CA ASN A 760 47.83 -14.46 29.02
C ASN A 760 47.47 -13.96 27.60
N ALA A 761 47.31 -12.65 27.40
CA ALA A 761 47.61 -12.10 26.08
C ALA A 761 49.13 -11.86 26.05
N ALA A 762 49.89 -12.82 25.53
CA ALA A 762 51.32 -12.65 25.30
C ALA A 762 51.53 -11.30 24.59
N PRO A 763 52.41 -10.42 25.10
CA PRO A 763 52.63 -9.14 24.46
C PRO A 763 53.12 -9.41 23.04
N ALA A 764 52.39 -8.92 22.04
CA ALA A 764 52.81 -9.05 20.65
C ALA A 764 54.17 -8.35 20.50
N GLN A 765 55.23 -9.15 20.36
CA GLN A 765 56.57 -8.66 20.16
C GLN A 765 56.64 -8.04 18.76
N CYS A 766 56.97 -6.76 18.68
CA CYS A 766 57.20 -6.10 17.40
C CYS A 766 58.44 -6.75 16.75
N LEU A 767 58.24 -7.48 15.65
CA LEU A 767 59.33 -8.20 14.96
C LEU A 767 60.45 -7.26 14.45
N GLU A 768 60.18 -5.95 14.30
CA GLU A 768 61.14 -4.99 13.74
C GLU A 768 62.03 -4.30 14.79
N CYS A 769 61.61 -4.18 16.05
CA CYS A 769 62.37 -3.40 17.04
C CYS A 769 62.74 -4.17 18.32
N GLY A 770 62.31 -5.43 18.47
CA GLY A 770 62.65 -6.27 19.62
C GLY A 770 62.13 -5.79 20.98
N LYS A 771 61.43 -4.65 21.03
CA LYS A 771 60.87 -4.08 22.25
C LYS A 771 59.47 -4.65 22.50
N VAL A 772 59.25 -5.05 23.76
CA VAL A 772 57.92 -5.35 24.28
C VAL A 772 57.17 -4.02 24.38
N HIS A 773 56.31 -3.74 23.41
CA HIS A 773 55.34 -2.67 23.59
C HIS A 773 54.31 -3.17 24.60
N ALA A 774 54.25 -2.55 25.77
CA ALA A 774 53.13 -2.73 26.67
C ALA A 774 51.86 -2.39 25.88
N GLN A 775 51.06 -3.40 25.52
CA GLN A 775 49.68 -3.15 25.16
C GLN A 775 49.06 -2.49 26.38
N TYR A 776 48.83 -1.18 26.28
CA TYR A 776 48.12 -0.41 27.29
C TYR A 776 46.66 -0.87 27.24
N SER A 777 46.36 -2.01 27.88
CA SER A 777 45.00 -2.31 28.27
C SER A 777 44.62 -1.28 29.33
N PRO A 778 43.44 -0.65 29.25
CA PRO A 778 42.99 0.28 30.29
C PRO A 778 43.01 -0.50 31.61
N GLN A 779 43.84 -0.06 32.54
CA GLN A 779 44.03 -0.70 33.83
C GLN A 779 42.70 -0.62 34.59
N ARG A 780 41.87 -1.66 34.50
CA ARG A 780 40.76 -1.90 35.43
C ARG A 780 41.37 -2.15 36.82
N ARG A 781 41.63 -1.08 37.58
CA ARG A 781 42.08 -1.21 38.96
C ARG A 781 40.86 -1.43 39.85
N GLY A 782 40.79 -2.60 40.47
CA GLY A 782 39.77 -2.96 41.47
C GLY A 782 38.58 -3.73 40.92
N THR A 783 37.81 -4.35 41.81
CA THR A 783 36.56 -5.03 41.44
C THR A 783 35.47 -4.00 41.13
N ALA A 784 34.51 -4.34 40.25
CA ALA A 784 33.38 -3.46 39.92
C ALA A 784 32.65 -2.91 41.17
N ARG A 785 32.58 -3.73 42.23
CA ARG A 785 31.96 -3.38 43.50
C ARG A 785 32.73 -2.30 44.26
N GLU A 786 34.06 -2.39 44.29
CA GLU A 786 34.94 -1.40 44.90
C GLU A 786 34.82 -0.06 44.18
N ALA A 787 34.83 -0.06 42.85
CA ALA A 787 34.72 1.15 42.05
C ALA A 787 33.39 1.89 42.28
N LEU A 788 32.26 1.16 42.35
CA LEU A 788 30.96 1.76 42.66
C LEU A 788 30.90 2.30 44.11
N THR A 789 31.53 1.59 45.06
CA THR A 789 31.58 2.02 46.46
C THR A 789 32.46 3.27 46.64
N ASP A 790 33.61 3.32 45.96
CA ASP A 790 34.48 4.50 45.90
C ASP A 790 33.75 5.69 45.27
N PHE A 791 32.99 5.46 44.19
CA PHE A 791 32.18 6.51 43.58
C PHE A 791 31.11 7.06 44.53
N LEU A 792 30.46 6.22 45.33
CA LEU A 792 29.51 6.68 46.35
C LEU A 792 30.18 7.53 47.44
N ALA A 793 31.38 7.14 47.89
CA ALA A 793 32.16 7.92 48.84
C ALA A 793 32.59 9.28 48.24
N TYR A 794 33.01 9.27 46.98
CA TYR A 794 33.33 10.48 46.21
C TYR A 794 32.12 11.42 46.08
N LEU A 795 30.94 10.87 45.73
CA LEU A 795 29.70 11.65 45.60
C LEU A 795 29.28 12.26 46.95
N LYS A 796 29.47 11.56 48.07
CA LYS A 796 29.24 12.10 49.42
C LYS A 796 30.17 13.28 49.70
N LYS A 797 31.48 13.13 49.47
CA LYS A 797 32.46 14.21 49.61
C LYS A 797 32.10 15.42 48.75
N TRP A 798 31.61 15.17 47.53
CA TRP A 798 31.20 16.22 46.60
C TRP A 798 30.01 17.02 47.13
N GLU A 799 29.01 16.38 47.72
CA GLU A 799 27.86 17.10 48.29
C GLU A 799 28.19 17.87 49.57
N THR A 800 29.11 17.35 50.38
CA THR A 800 29.55 17.98 51.63
C THR A 800 30.59 19.08 51.42
N SER A 801 31.21 19.15 50.23
CA SER A 801 32.09 20.25 49.89
C SER A 801 31.28 21.55 49.92
N GLY A 802 31.77 22.59 50.63
CA GLY A 802 31.12 23.89 50.79
C GLY A 802 31.01 24.73 49.50
N VAL A 803 30.97 24.05 48.35
CA VAL A 803 30.87 24.57 46.99
C VAL A 803 29.52 25.24 46.76
N LEU A 804 29.54 26.38 46.07
CA LEU A 804 28.34 27.11 45.66
C LEU A 804 27.37 26.19 44.89
N ARG A 805 26.07 26.29 45.19
CA ARG A 805 25.02 25.43 44.57
C ARG A 805 25.06 25.47 43.03
N ASP A 806 25.44 26.59 42.46
CA ASP A 806 25.45 26.82 41.01
C ASP A 806 26.64 26.17 40.29
N LYS A 807 27.68 25.78 41.04
CA LYS A 807 28.91 25.16 40.52
C LYS A 807 29.05 23.67 40.84
N ARG A 808 28.03 23.06 41.45
CA ARG A 808 27.96 21.62 41.72
C ARG A 808 26.89 20.93 40.88
N LEU A 809 26.82 19.59 40.97
CA LEU A 809 25.72 18.81 40.40
C LEU A 809 24.37 19.27 40.92
N THR A 810 23.34 19.16 40.09
CA THR A 810 21.96 19.41 40.53
C THR A 810 21.59 18.38 41.60
N ALA A 811 20.85 18.82 42.62
CA ALA A 811 20.41 17.94 43.71
C ALA A 811 19.66 16.70 43.19
N SER A 812 18.88 16.87 42.12
CA SER A 812 18.18 15.76 41.46
C SER A 812 19.14 14.75 40.82
N ALA A 813 20.16 15.20 40.10
CA ALA A 813 21.11 14.31 39.44
C ALA A 813 21.98 13.56 40.47
N ALA A 814 22.44 14.26 41.51
CA ALA A 814 23.21 13.65 42.60
C ALA A 814 22.38 12.61 43.37
N TYR A 815 21.12 12.93 43.70
CA TYR A 815 20.18 12.00 44.32
C TYR A 815 19.94 10.75 43.46
N GLY A 816 19.63 10.95 42.18
CA GLY A 816 19.41 9.87 41.23
C GLY A 816 20.63 8.95 41.11
N LEU A 817 21.84 9.51 41.01
CA LEU A 817 23.09 8.74 40.96
C LEU A 817 23.30 7.92 42.23
N ARG A 818 23.11 8.53 43.41
CA ARG A 818 23.26 7.84 44.70
C ARG A 818 22.30 6.66 44.82
N VAL A 819 21.01 6.89 44.56
CA VAL A 819 19.97 5.86 44.67
C VAL A 819 20.25 4.72 43.69
N THR A 820 20.54 5.04 42.43
CA THR A 820 20.77 4.03 41.37
C THR A 820 22.01 3.18 41.64
N VAL A 821 23.13 3.78 42.04
CA VAL A 821 24.38 3.04 42.34
C VAL A 821 24.22 2.19 43.60
N LYS A 822 23.58 2.71 44.66
CA LYS A 822 23.25 1.91 45.85
C LYS A 822 22.34 0.72 45.51
N THR A 823 21.31 0.95 44.70
CA THR A 823 20.41 -0.10 44.22
C THR A 823 21.16 -1.17 43.45
N ALA A 824 22.04 -0.81 42.51
CA ALA A 824 22.85 -1.80 41.80
C ALA A 824 23.70 -2.68 42.75
N LEU A 825 24.31 -2.08 43.78
CA LEU A 825 25.12 -2.78 44.77
C LEU A 825 24.31 -3.70 45.69
N HIS A 826 23.13 -3.27 46.14
CA HIS A 826 22.28 -4.04 47.04
C HIS A 826 21.51 -5.13 46.29
N LEU A 827 20.92 -4.80 45.14
CA LEU A 827 20.18 -5.74 44.30
C LEU A 827 21.09 -6.85 43.78
N SER A 828 22.35 -6.52 43.40
CA SER A 828 23.31 -7.56 43.00
C SER A 828 23.63 -8.54 44.13
N LEU A 829 23.79 -8.08 45.39
CA LEU A 829 23.98 -8.99 46.53
C LEU A 829 22.77 -9.88 46.73
N TYR A 830 21.58 -9.27 46.78
CA TYR A 830 20.32 -9.98 46.97
C TYR A 830 20.14 -11.11 45.94
N LEU A 831 20.31 -10.81 44.66
CA LEU A 831 20.14 -11.81 43.60
C LEU A 831 21.20 -12.92 43.65
N ILE A 832 22.45 -12.58 44.00
CA ILE A 832 23.56 -13.55 44.04
C ILE A 832 23.45 -14.47 45.26
N GLN A 833 23.17 -13.90 46.43
CA GLN A 833 23.13 -14.63 47.71
C GLN A 833 21.83 -15.42 47.87
N ASP A 834 20.68 -14.82 47.57
CA ASP A 834 19.38 -15.41 47.90
C ASP A 834 18.76 -16.20 46.74
N HIS A 835 19.15 -15.89 45.49
CA HIS A 835 18.53 -16.46 44.28
C HIS A 835 19.51 -17.19 43.34
N GLY A 836 20.75 -17.38 43.79
CA GLY A 836 21.76 -18.18 43.08
C GLY A 836 22.23 -17.56 41.75
N TYR A 837 22.21 -16.23 41.62
CA TYR A 837 22.82 -15.57 40.46
C TYR A 837 24.35 -15.65 40.53
N GLU A 838 25.00 -15.93 39.40
CA GLU A 838 26.47 -15.87 39.31
C GLU A 838 26.98 -14.42 39.14
N TYR A 839 26.18 -13.59 38.47
CA TYR A 839 26.50 -12.19 38.16
C TYR A 839 25.20 -11.42 37.86
N PHE A 840 25.28 -10.09 37.92
CA PHE A 840 24.19 -9.18 37.61
C PHE A 840 24.58 -8.15 36.54
N MET A 841 23.83 -8.09 35.44
CA MET A 841 24.04 -7.10 34.37
C MET A 841 23.26 -5.82 34.69
N THR A 842 23.98 -4.75 35.05
CA THR A 842 23.35 -3.48 35.47
C THR A 842 22.57 -2.79 34.35
N ARG A 843 22.82 -3.10 33.07
CA ARG A 843 21.99 -2.56 31.98
C ARG A 843 20.51 -2.96 32.09
N ARG A 844 20.18 -3.97 32.91
CA ARG A 844 18.80 -4.40 33.17
C ARG A 844 18.04 -3.49 34.13
N ILE A 845 18.69 -2.49 34.73
CA ILE A 845 18.06 -1.44 35.54
C ILE A 845 18.07 -0.06 34.83
N ASN A 846 18.12 -0.05 33.50
CA ASN A 846 17.98 1.13 32.64
C ASN A 846 16.69 1.04 31.81
N GLN A 847 16.21 2.18 31.29
CA GLN A 847 14.96 2.27 30.53
C GLN A 847 15.09 2.05 29.03
N ASP A 848 16.31 1.83 28.52
CA ASP A 848 16.63 1.58 27.10
C ASP A 848 15.65 0.63 26.40
N ALA A 849 15.24 -0.46 27.08
CA ALA A 849 14.35 -1.47 26.51
C ALA A 849 12.95 -0.90 26.20
N LEU A 850 12.45 -0.03 27.08
CA LEU A 850 11.16 0.63 26.93
C LEU A 850 11.24 1.76 25.88
N GLU A 851 12.30 2.56 25.88
CA GLU A 851 12.53 3.59 24.85
C GLU A 851 12.65 2.97 23.44
N HIS A 852 13.40 1.88 23.31
CA HIS A 852 13.50 1.13 22.06
C HIS A 852 12.12 0.60 21.62
N PHE A 853 11.30 0.14 22.57
CA PHE A 853 9.93 -0.29 22.28
C PHE A 853 9.04 0.86 21.80
N PHE A 854 9.14 2.06 22.39
CA PHE A 854 8.50 3.26 21.84
C PHE A 854 9.02 3.62 20.45
N GLY A 855 10.31 3.43 20.18
CA GLY A 855 10.90 3.55 18.84
C GLY A 855 10.24 2.60 17.83
N LEU A 856 9.99 1.34 18.21
CA LEU A 856 9.26 0.38 17.38
C LEU A 856 7.82 0.82 17.11
N ILE A 857 7.15 1.41 18.11
CA ILE A 857 5.79 1.94 17.94
C ILE A 857 5.78 3.09 16.93
N ARG A 858 6.69 4.07 17.08
CA ARG A 858 6.82 5.20 16.13
C ARG A 858 7.11 4.72 14.72
N GLN A 859 8.01 3.74 14.55
CA GLN A 859 8.30 3.13 13.24
C GLN A 859 7.09 2.38 12.67
N GLY A 860 6.32 1.71 13.53
CA GLY A 860 5.08 1.01 13.14
C GLY A 860 4.01 1.93 12.57
N CYS A 861 4.02 3.21 12.92
CA CYS A 861 3.14 4.25 12.39
C CYS A 861 3.61 4.84 11.04
N GLY A 862 4.74 4.38 10.50
CA GLY A 862 5.25 4.82 9.19
C GLY A 862 5.77 6.26 9.21
N ALA A 863 5.28 7.10 8.30
CA ALA A 863 5.69 8.52 8.20
C ALA A 863 5.13 9.40 9.35
N HIS A 864 4.14 8.91 10.09
CA HIS A 864 3.56 9.60 11.24
C HIS A 864 4.28 9.20 12.52
N GLY A 865 5.38 9.90 12.85
CA GLY A 865 6.18 9.61 14.05
C GLY A 865 5.51 9.92 15.40
N HIS A 866 4.31 10.54 15.39
CA HIS A 866 3.48 10.83 16.55
C HIS A 866 2.10 10.20 16.37
N PRO A 867 1.83 9.02 16.97
CA PRO A 867 0.52 8.41 16.89
C PRO A 867 -0.52 9.17 17.70
N ASP A 868 -1.78 9.10 17.28
CA ASP A 868 -2.94 9.41 18.13
C ASP A 868 -3.21 8.25 19.14
N PRO A 869 -4.08 8.42 20.14
CA PRO A 869 -4.37 7.37 21.12
C PRO A 869 -4.86 6.06 20.50
N ILE A 870 -5.59 6.08 19.39
CA ILE A 870 -6.10 4.85 18.77
C ILE A 870 -5.00 4.13 18.00
N GLN A 871 -4.21 4.88 17.23
CA GLN A 871 -3.06 4.34 16.53
C GLN A 871 -2.05 3.76 17.52
N PHE A 872 -1.77 4.47 18.61
CA PHE A 872 -0.86 4.02 19.64
C PHE A 872 -1.28 2.67 20.21
N ILE A 873 -2.51 2.53 20.71
CA ILE A 873 -2.93 1.28 21.34
C ILE A 873 -2.99 0.11 20.36
N GLN A 874 -3.32 0.37 19.09
CA GLN A 874 -3.30 -0.65 18.04
C GLN A 874 -1.88 -1.15 17.78
N VAL A 875 -0.90 -0.25 17.61
CA VAL A 875 0.50 -0.62 17.36
C VAL A 875 1.14 -1.22 18.61
N TYR A 876 0.89 -0.62 19.78
CA TYR A 876 1.29 -1.15 21.09
C TYR A 876 0.84 -2.59 21.23
N ARG A 877 -0.45 -2.89 21.05
CA ARG A 877 -0.99 -4.25 21.06
C ARG A 877 -0.24 -5.19 20.10
N LEU A 878 0.00 -4.77 18.87
CA LEU A 878 0.70 -5.61 17.87
C LEU A 878 2.15 -5.91 18.29
N ALA A 879 2.85 -4.92 18.84
CA ALA A 879 4.22 -5.07 19.32
C ALA A 879 4.29 -5.94 20.59
N SER A 880 3.35 -5.73 21.52
CA SER A 880 3.14 -6.50 22.74
C SER A 880 2.75 -7.95 22.47
N TYR A 881 2.01 -8.22 21.39
CA TYR A 881 1.61 -9.57 21.00
C TYR A 881 2.81 -10.51 20.92
N ARG A 882 3.91 -10.04 20.30
CA ARG A 882 5.13 -10.81 20.08
C ARG A 882 5.78 -11.27 21.38
N SER A 883 5.85 -10.43 22.41
CA SER A 883 6.50 -10.78 23.69
C SER A 883 5.68 -11.83 24.47
N LEU A 884 4.36 -11.78 24.34
CA LEU A 884 3.43 -12.69 25.01
C LEU A 884 3.41 -14.09 24.38
N ILE A 885 3.27 -14.18 23.05
CA ILE A 885 3.14 -15.48 22.37
C ILE A 885 4.47 -16.22 22.23
N LYS A 886 5.60 -15.51 22.31
CA LYS A 886 6.91 -16.13 22.13
C LYS A 886 7.21 -17.03 23.33
N PRO A 887 7.46 -18.34 23.13
CA PRO A 887 7.76 -19.24 24.23
C PRO A 887 9.09 -18.84 24.91
N PRO A 888 9.24 -19.10 26.21
CA PRO A 888 10.52 -18.92 26.91
C PRO A 888 11.66 -19.69 26.24
N LYS A 889 12.89 -19.17 26.32
CA LYS A 889 14.05 -19.87 25.76
C LYS A 889 14.30 -21.16 26.55
N GLY A 890 14.44 -22.28 25.83
CA GLY A 890 14.65 -23.59 26.45
C GLY A 890 13.41 -24.20 27.11
N SER A 891 12.20 -23.68 26.89
CA SER A 891 10.97 -24.34 27.31
C SER A 891 10.55 -25.41 26.31
N ASN A 892 9.89 -26.47 26.79
CA ASN A 892 9.33 -27.55 25.95
C ASN A 892 8.00 -27.17 25.26
N ILE A 893 7.63 -25.87 25.22
CA ILE A 893 6.37 -25.40 24.66
C ILE A 893 6.57 -24.75 23.31
N MET A 894 5.70 -25.13 22.36
CA MET A 894 5.66 -24.56 21.03
C MET A 894 4.82 -23.29 20.97
N GLY A 895 5.19 -22.37 20.07
CA GLY A 895 4.48 -21.09 19.90
C GLY A 895 2.99 -21.26 19.55
N GLY A 896 2.63 -22.34 18.87
CA GLY A 896 1.27 -22.71 18.54
C GLY A 896 0.42 -23.03 19.77
N ASP A 897 1.00 -23.57 20.84
CA ASP A 897 0.27 -23.90 22.08
C ASP A 897 0.03 -22.65 22.94
N MET A 898 0.99 -21.72 22.95
CA MET A 898 0.79 -20.37 23.49
C MET A 898 -0.32 -19.63 22.72
N LEU A 899 -0.35 -19.77 21.40
CA LEU A 899 -1.40 -19.19 20.57
C LEU A 899 -2.78 -19.82 20.86
N LYS A 900 -2.87 -21.15 20.99
CA LYS A 900 -4.13 -21.83 21.36
C LYS A 900 -4.62 -21.38 22.73
N SER A 901 -3.72 -21.27 23.70
CA SER A 901 -4.02 -20.79 25.06
C SER A 901 -4.58 -19.37 25.06
N LEU A 902 -4.10 -18.52 24.15
CA LEU A 902 -4.66 -17.19 23.95
C LEU A 902 -6.04 -17.23 23.29
N LEU A 903 -6.25 -18.13 22.34
CA LEU A 903 -7.53 -18.27 21.63
C LEU A 903 -8.64 -18.88 22.48
N SER A 904 -8.30 -19.66 23.51
CA SER A 904 -9.26 -20.24 24.44
C SER A 904 -9.76 -19.25 25.51
N MET A 905 -9.20 -18.04 25.60
CA MET A 905 -9.61 -17.06 26.59
C MET A 905 -10.97 -16.42 26.23
N PRO A 906 -11.86 -16.16 27.21
CA PRO A 906 -13.13 -15.49 26.98
C PRO A 906 -12.94 -14.02 26.55
N ASP A 907 -13.82 -13.53 25.65
CA ASP A 907 -13.85 -12.13 25.22
C ASP A 907 -14.66 -11.29 26.24
N PHE A 908 -14.04 -10.77 27.29
CA PHE A 908 -14.76 -9.95 28.30
C PHE A 908 -15.37 -8.67 27.71
N THR A 909 -14.67 -8.00 26.79
CA THR A 909 -15.17 -6.78 26.11
C THR A 909 -16.36 -7.02 25.17
N SER A 910 -16.71 -8.28 24.86
CA SER A 910 -17.93 -8.59 24.10
C SER A 910 -19.17 -8.26 24.92
N GLU A 911 -19.19 -8.61 26.22
CA GLU A 911 -20.41 -8.55 27.02
C GLU A 911 -20.80 -7.12 27.41
N GLU A 912 -19.83 -6.28 27.77
CA GLU A 912 -20.10 -4.87 28.07
C GLU A 912 -20.60 -4.11 26.82
N ASN A 913 -19.97 -4.33 25.67
CA ASN A 913 -20.40 -3.75 24.40
C ASN A 913 -21.80 -4.22 24.00
N LYS A 914 -22.13 -5.50 24.23
CA LYS A 914 -23.48 -6.02 24.03
C LYS A 914 -24.48 -5.33 24.97
N ARG A 915 -24.14 -5.18 26.25
CA ARG A 915 -24.99 -4.50 27.25
C ARG A 915 -25.29 -3.06 26.85
N ARG A 916 -24.26 -2.28 26.48
CA ARG A 916 -24.42 -0.88 26.03
C ARG A 916 -25.27 -0.76 24.76
N ARG A 917 -25.12 -1.70 23.82
CA ARG A 917 -25.98 -1.75 22.62
C ARG A 917 -27.43 -2.07 22.96
N LEU A 918 -27.68 -3.05 23.83
CA LEU A 918 -29.03 -3.38 24.28
C LEU A 918 -29.67 -2.21 25.03
N GLN A 919 -28.88 -1.45 25.79
CA GLN A 919 -29.32 -0.22 26.43
C GLN A 919 -29.73 0.83 25.39
N LEU A 920 -28.84 1.17 24.44
CA LEU A 920 -29.16 2.11 23.35
C LEU A 920 -30.40 1.67 22.58
N GLU A 921 -30.51 0.37 22.30
CA GLU A 921 -31.65 -0.19 21.59
C GLU A 921 -32.97 -0.03 22.34
N ARG A 922 -32.96 -0.15 23.67
CA ARG A 922 -34.12 0.05 24.54
C ARG A 922 -34.51 1.52 24.60
N GLU A 923 -33.54 2.40 24.83
CA GLU A 923 -33.73 3.84 24.93
C GLU A 923 -34.30 4.45 23.65
N LEU A 924 -33.85 3.97 22.49
CA LEU A 924 -34.42 4.37 21.19
C LEU A 924 -35.83 3.82 20.94
N TYR A 925 -36.20 2.67 21.53
CA TYR A 925 -37.59 2.18 21.45
C TYR A 925 -38.51 3.03 22.30
N GLU A 926 -38.09 3.38 23.52
CA GLU A 926 -38.82 4.28 24.41
C GLU A 926 -39.05 5.66 23.76
N ALA A 927 -38.02 6.24 23.13
CA ALA A 927 -38.13 7.51 22.40
C ALA A 927 -39.20 7.50 21.28
N LEU A 928 -39.49 6.34 20.69
CA LEU A 928 -40.50 6.21 19.64
C LEU A 928 -41.94 6.08 20.19
N ASP A 929 -42.08 5.81 21.49
CA ASP A 929 -43.36 5.53 22.16
C ASP A 929 -43.86 6.70 23.05
N THR A 930 -42.97 7.58 23.52
CA THR A 930 -43.27 8.65 24.48
C THR A 930 -43.58 10.03 23.86
N GLY A 931 -43.59 10.17 22.53
CA GLY A 931 -43.73 11.47 21.88
C GLY A 931 -45.13 12.08 22.03
N GLU A 932 -45.28 13.17 22.78
CA GLU A 932 -46.42 14.07 22.64
C GLU A 932 -46.27 14.90 21.36
N VAL A 933 -47.34 14.98 20.56
CA VAL A 933 -47.41 15.83 19.36
C VAL A 933 -47.44 17.28 19.82
N ILE A 934 -46.34 18.01 19.67
CA ILE A 934 -46.36 19.47 19.81
C ILE A 934 -46.98 20.02 18.52
N GLU A 935 -48.22 20.49 18.60
CA GLU A 935 -48.83 21.32 17.55
C GLU A 935 -47.99 22.58 17.36
N ASN A 936 -47.51 22.77 16.12
CA ASN A 936 -47.07 24.02 15.50
C ASN A 936 -46.71 25.18 16.46
N CYS A 937 -45.44 25.26 16.87
CA CYS A 937 -44.89 26.55 17.25
C CYS A 937 -44.47 27.29 15.97
N ALA A 938 -45.35 28.18 15.49
CA ALA A 938 -44.96 29.24 14.58
C ALA A 938 -43.86 30.06 15.26
N PHE A 939 -42.63 29.99 14.75
CA PHE A 939 -41.54 30.83 15.23
C PHE A 939 -41.45 32.08 14.37
N ALA A 940 -41.75 33.20 15.01
CA ALA A 940 -41.58 34.55 14.50
C ALA A 940 -40.09 34.82 14.17
N ASP A 941 -39.89 35.47 13.03
CA ASP A 941 -38.65 36.16 12.70
C ASP A 941 -38.27 37.13 13.82
N HIS A 942 -37.09 36.97 14.44
CA HIS A 942 -36.23 38.05 14.92
C HIS A 942 -34.83 37.54 15.33
N THR A 943 -33.89 37.68 14.38
CA THR A 943 -32.56 38.32 14.49
C THR A 943 -31.57 38.07 15.67
N TYR A 944 -30.33 37.71 15.25
CA TYR A 944 -28.98 37.87 15.84
C TYR A 944 -28.50 36.92 16.97
N TYR A 945 -27.64 35.93 16.64
CA TYR A 945 -26.17 35.92 16.90
C TYR A 945 -25.46 34.62 16.43
N GLN A 946 -24.72 34.76 15.33
CA GLN A 946 -23.48 34.09 14.86
C GLN A 946 -23.29 32.55 14.93
N ASN A 947 -23.46 31.93 13.74
CA ASN A 947 -22.89 30.67 13.22
C ASN A 947 -23.52 29.31 13.58
N ASN A 948 -24.84 29.21 13.72
CA ASN A 948 -25.51 27.90 13.80
C ASN A 948 -26.83 27.82 13.00
N THR A 949 -26.87 28.39 11.80
CA THR A 949 -27.95 28.08 10.87
C THR A 949 -27.74 26.68 10.32
N ILE A 950 -28.72 25.80 10.48
CA ILE A 950 -28.72 24.49 9.83
C ILE A 950 -28.65 24.76 8.33
N ASP A 951 -27.54 24.36 7.69
CA ASP A 951 -27.44 24.38 6.24
C ASP A 951 -28.35 23.27 5.71
N VAL A 952 -29.60 23.65 5.40
CA VAL A 952 -30.65 22.74 4.92
C VAL A 952 -30.19 21.99 3.66
N SER A 953 -29.41 22.63 2.79
CA SER A 953 -28.84 22.01 1.59
C SER A 953 -27.82 20.92 1.94
N ALA A 954 -26.93 21.19 2.91
CA ALA A 954 -25.98 20.18 3.41
C ALA A 954 -26.69 19.02 4.13
N LEU A 955 -27.73 19.32 4.92
CA LEU A 955 -28.54 18.33 5.61
C LEU A 955 -29.30 17.43 4.62
N LYS A 956 -29.86 18.02 3.54
CA LYS A 956 -30.51 17.30 2.44
C LYS A 956 -29.54 16.37 1.71
N GLN A 957 -28.32 16.83 1.43
CA GLN A 957 -27.27 15.99 0.86
C GLN A 957 -26.91 14.81 1.79
N PHE A 958 -26.79 15.08 3.09
CA PHE A 958 -26.48 14.03 4.07
C PHE A 958 -27.65 13.05 4.24
N GLY A 959 -28.90 13.54 4.24
CA GLY A 959 -30.12 12.72 4.25
C GLY A 959 -30.19 11.79 3.05
N GLY A 960 -29.85 12.27 1.85
CA GLY A 960 -29.69 11.43 0.66
C GLY A 960 -28.64 10.33 0.82
N TYR A 961 -27.51 10.62 1.48
CA TYR A 961 -26.49 9.61 1.81
C TYR A 961 -27.01 8.58 2.83
N VAL A 962 -27.73 9.03 3.87
CA VAL A 962 -28.35 8.15 4.87
C VAL A 962 -29.33 7.20 4.16
N ALA A 963 -30.25 7.72 3.36
CA ALA A 963 -31.24 6.94 2.60
C ALA A 963 -30.58 5.88 1.71
N ARG A 964 -29.49 6.24 1.03
CA ARG A 964 -28.71 5.30 0.21
C ARG A 964 -28.06 4.18 1.03
N ARG A 965 -27.67 4.48 2.27
CA ARG A 965 -26.93 3.56 3.14
C ARG A 965 -27.87 2.66 3.95
N THR A 966 -29.14 3.04 4.14
CA THR A 966 -30.17 2.34 4.92
C THR A 966 -30.27 0.85 4.60
N ARG A 967 -30.24 0.47 3.31
CA ARG A 967 -30.23 -0.94 2.85
C ARG A 967 -29.16 -1.84 3.49
N LYS A 968 -28.07 -1.26 4.01
CA LYS A 968 -26.95 -2.01 4.56
C LYS A 968 -27.02 -2.22 6.06
N PHE A 969 -27.82 -1.45 6.79
CA PHE A 969 -27.83 -1.48 8.25
C PHE A 969 -29.22 -1.75 8.87
N THR A 970 -30.29 -1.83 8.07
CA THR A 970 -31.63 -2.20 8.55
C THR A 970 -31.91 -3.68 8.41
N VAL A 971 -32.94 -4.18 9.12
CA VAL A 971 -33.49 -5.53 8.97
C VAL A 971 -34.33 -5.63 7.69
N ALA A 972 -35.05 -4.55 7.34
CA ALA A 972 -35.86 -4.38 6.13
C ALA A 972 -35.04 -4.22 4.83
N ARG A 973 -33.94 -4.98 4.65
CA ARG A 973 -33.00 -4.81 3.51
C ARG A 973 -33.62 -5.02 2.13
N THR A 974 -34.70 -5.78 2.07
CA THR A 974 -35.39 -6.21 0.84
C THR A 974 -36.79 -5.62 0.68
N CYS A 975 -37.25 -4.77 1.61
CA CYS A 975 -38.57 -4.17 1.54
C CYS A 975 -38.54 -2.91 0.68
N ASP A 976 -39.03 -2.99 -0.56
CA ASP A 976 -38.99 -1.84 -1.48
C ASP A 976 -39.94 -0.70 -1.07
N GLU A 977 -41.08 -1.00 -0.41
CA GLU A 977 -42.01 0.01 0.14
C GLU A 977 -41.32 0.93 1.17
N CYS A 978 -40.53 0.35 2.07
CA CYS A 978 -39.73 1.12 3.02
C CYS A 978 -38.72 2.05 2.34
N PHE A 979 -38.15 1.64 1.21
CA PHE A 979 -37.17 2.46 0.48
C PHE A 979 -37.81 3.51 -0.42
N SER A 980 -39.04 3.31 -0.89
CA SER A 980 -39.81 4.36 -1.57
C SER A 980 -40.19 5.47 -0.60
N CYS A 981 -40.56 5.16 0.64
CA CYS A 981 -40.90 6.17 1.66
C CYS A 981 -39.72 7.09 2.05
N LEU A 982 -38.48 6.72 1.73
CA LEU A 982 -37.27 7.50 2.03
C LEU A 982 -36.88 8.47 0.91
N LYS A 983 -37.55 8.42 -0.25
CA LYS A 983 -37.22 9.22 -1.43
C LYS A 983 -38.33 10.22 -1.73
N ALA A 984 -37.97 11.40 -2.21
CA ALA A 984 -38.94 12.32 -2.80
C ALA A 984 -39.56 11.70 -4.08
N PRO A 985 -40.82 12.04 -4.42
CA PRO A 985 -41.45 11.64 -5.67
C PRO A 985 -40.65 12.14 -6.88
N ALA A 986 -40.58 11.35 -7.96
CA ALA A 986 -39.84 11.71 -9.17
C ALA A 986 -40.43 12.92 -9.93
N ASP A 987 -41.69 13.29 -9.64
CA ASP A 987 -42.50 14.19 -10.46
C ASP A 987 -42.72 15.58 -9.85
N GLN A 988 -41.98 15.98 -8.80
CA GLN A 988 -42.09 17.33 -8.25
C GLN A 988 -41.33 18.34 -9.14
N PRO A 989 -42.00 19.36 -9.71
CA PRO A 989 -41.33 20.43 -10.46
C PRO A 989 -40.43 21.22 -9.51
N TYR A 990 -39.17 21.38 -9.94
CA TYR A 990 -38.14 22.16 -9.25
C TYR A 990 -38.60 23.62 -9.09
N ARG A 991 -38.66 24.14 -7.85
CA ARG A 991 -38.75 25.59 -7.64
C ARG A 991 -37.39 26.20 -7.95
N GLU A 992 -37.34 27.07 -8.94
CA GLU A 992 -36.12 27.74 -9.42
C GLU A 992 -35.42 28.62 -8.35
N GLU A 993 -36.04 28.85 -7.19
CA GLU A 993 -35.58 29.80 -6.17
C GLU A 993 -34.68 29.20 -5.06
N GLU A 994 -34.51 27.87 -4.98
CA GLU A 994 -33.59 27.25 -4.01
C GLU A 994 -32.28 26.84 -4.70
N ASP A 995 -31.20 27.59 -4.48
CA ASP A 995 -29.81 27.26 -4.86
C ASP A 995 -29.33 25.98 -4.15
N ASP A 996 -29.82 24.81 -4.57
CA ASP A 996 -29.54 23.54 -3.91
C ASP A 996 -28.19 22.96 -4.40
N ILE A 997 -27.19 23.03 -3.52
CA ILE A 997 -25.85 22.43 -3.69
C ILE A 997 -25.94 20.94 -4.08
N SER A 998 -27.02 20.25 -3.69
CA SER A 998 -27.23 18.84 -4.03
C SER A 998 -27.41 18.64 -5.54
N HIS A 999 -28.10 19.53 -6.25
CA HIS A 999 -28.33 19.43 -7.69
C HIS A 999 -27.06 19.74 -8.49
N SER A 1000 -26.34 20.81 -8.15
CA SER A 1000 -25.07 21.19 -8.80
C SER A 1000 -23.98 20.11 -8.66
N ARG A 1001 -24.02 19.32 -7.58
CA ARG A 1001 -23.14 18.17 -7.35
C ARG A 1001 -23.68 16.86 -7.90
N SER A 1002 -24.99 16.76 -8.14
CA SER A 1002 -25.61 15.55 -8.66
C SER A 1002 -25.48 15.51 -10.17
N LEU A 1003 -24.72 14.55 -10.69
CA LEU A 1003 -24.81 14.16 -12.10
C LEU A 1003 -26.05 13.28 -12.35
N GLY A 1004 -27.16 13.49 -11.63
CA GLY A 1004 -28.38 12.67 -11.66
C GLY A 1004 -28.36 11.38 -10.82
N TYR A 1005 -27.31 11.12 -10.03
CA TYR A 1005 -27.13 9.85 -9.28
C TYR A 1005 -27.25 9.97 -7.74
N LEU A 1006 -27.59 11.16 -7.23
CA LEU A 1006 -27.81 11.38 -5.79
C LEU A 1006 -29.30 11.17 -5.46
N ILE A 1007 -29.57 10.68 -4.25
CA ILE A 1007 -30.94 10.45 -3.79
C ILE A 1007 -31.40 11.71 -3.06
N THR A 1008 -32.55 12.24 -3.45
CA THR A 1008 -33.25 13.29 -2.70
C THR A 1008 -34.12 12.63 -1.62
N PRO A 1009 -33.89 12.92 -0.33
CA PRO A 1009 -34.70 12.37 0.75
C PRO A 1009 -36.16 12.87 0.69
N SER A 1010 -37.10 12.12 1.26
CA SER A 1010 -38.50 12.56 1.41
C SER A 1010 -38.67 13.63 2.51
N ASP A 1011 -39.76 14.40 2.47
CA ASP A 1011 -40.05 15.45 3.46
C ASP A 1011 -40.17 14.89 4.89
N ASN A 1012 -40.79 13.72 5.04
CA ASN A 1012 -40.86 13.02 6.33
C ASN A 1012 -39.46 12.68 6.85
N MET A 1013 -38.56 12.23 5.97
CA MET A 1013 -37.17 11.95 6.34
C MET A 1013 -36.43 13.23 6.72
N MET A 1014 -36.62 14.32 5.98
CA MET A 1014 -36.03 15.62 6.30
C MET A 1014 -36.48 16.13 7.67
N SER A 1015 -37.77 16.03 7.99
CA SER A 1015 -38.31 16.41 9.31
C SER A 1015 -37.63 15.67 10.48
N ILE A 1016 -37.40 14.36 10.35
CA ILE A 1016 -36.63 13.60 11.36
C ILE A 1016 -35.20 14.12 11.46
N LEU A 1017 -34.52 14.30 10.32
CA LEU A 1017 -33.11 14.70 10.31
C LEU A 1017 -32.91 16.12 10.84
N GLU A 1018 -33.82 17.04 10.57
CA GLU A 1018 -33.81 18.39 11.11
C GLU A 1018 -34.02 18.38 12.63
N THR A 1019 -34.96 17.57 13.11
CA THR A 1019 -35.20 17.40 14.55
C THR A 1019 -33.96 16.84 15.24
N LEU A 1020 -33.36 15.78 14.68
CA LEU A 1020 -32.11 15.20 15.20
C LEU A 1020 -30.95 16.18 15.16
N GLU A 1021 -30.79 16.95 14.08
CA GLU A 1021 -29.70 17.92 13.96
C GLU A 1021 -29.85 19.06 14.97
N LYS A 1022 -31.07 19.59 15.17
CA LYS A 1022 -31.35 20.59 16.22
C LYS A 1022 -30.96 20.06 17.60
N THR A 1023 -31.44 18.86 17.96
CA THR A 1023 -31.12 18.24 19.26
C THR A 1023 -29.62 17.98 19.43
N ILE A 1024 -28.92 17.51 18.39
CA ILE A 1024 -27.47 17.28 18.45
C ILE A 1024 -26.71 18.60 18.61
N LEU A 1025 -27.12 19.66 17.90
CA LEU A 1025 -26.50 20.98 18.01
C LEU A 1025 -26.72 21.59 19.40
N GLU A 1026 -27.92 21.44 19.99
CA GLU A 1026 -28.20 21.83 21.37
C GLU A 1026 -27.25 21.13 22.35
N VAL A 1027 -27.10 19.80 22.24
CA VAL A 1027 -26.20 19.03 23.11
C VAL A 1027 -24.74 19.48 22.93
N PHE A 1028 -24.29 19.73 21.70
CA PHE A 1028 -22.91 20.20 21.45
C PHE A 1028 -22.67 21.65 21.90
N GLN A 1029 -23.71 22.45 22.13
CA GLN A 1029 -23.61 23.77 22.72
C GLN A 1029 -23.55 23.73 24.26
N THR A 1030 -24.31 22.81 24.87
CA THR A 1030 -24.42 22.72 26.34
C THR A 1030 -23.35 21.83 26.98
N SER A 1031 -22.88 20.80 26.27
CA SER A 1031 -21.95 19.79 26.77
C SER A 1031 -20.64 19.80 26.00
N HIS A 1032 -19.53 19.51 26.69
CA HIS A 1032 -18.28 19.16 26.03
C HIS A 1032 -18.30 17.71 25.55
N ILE A 1033 -17.44 17.39 24.58
CA ILE A 1033 -17.29 16.01 24.11
C ILE A 1033 -16.71 15.18 25.25
N HIS A 1034 -17.48 14.21 25.75
CA HIS A 1034 -17.13 13.29 26.81
C HIS A 1034 -17.33 11.83 26.36
N LYS A 1035 -16.94 10.87 27.20
CA LYS A 1035 -16.93 9.44 26.86
C LYS A 1035 -18.28 8.90 26.37
N ASP A 1036 -19.36 9.24 27.05
CA ASP A 1036 -20.70 8.64 26.90
C ASP A 1036 -21.69 9.52 26.10
N LEU A 1037 -21.18 10.48 25.31
CA LEU A 1037 -21.94 11.48 24.55
C LEU A 1037 -23.11 10.94 23.71
N VAL A 1038 -23.02 9.68 23.24
CA VAL A 1038 -24.11 9.02 22.50
C VAL A 1038 -25.37 8.92 23.36
N PHE A 1039 -25.22 8.56 24.63
CA PHE A 1039 -26.34 8.35 25.54
C PHE A 1039 -26.97 9.69 25.93
N GLU A 1040 -26.18 10.74 26.17
CA GLU A 1040 -26.74 12.09 26.39
C GLU A 1040 -27.56 12.58 25.19
N VAL A 1041 -27.06 12.38 23.96
CA VAL A 1041 -27.82 12.71 22.75
C VAL A 1041 -29.12 11.92 22.69
N VAL A 1042 -29.07 10.62 22.98
CA VAL A 1042 -30.24 9.74 22.93
C VAL A 1042 -31.26 10.11 24.02
N ASP A 1043 -30.82 10.51 25.20
CA ASP A 1043 -31.70 10.97 26.28
C ASP A 1043 -32.45 12.25 25.88
N ARG A 1044 -31.79 13.21 25.23
CA ARG A 1044 -32.47 14.40 24.68
C ARG A 1044 -33.38 14.08 23.50
N VAL A 1045 -33.04 13.06 22.72
CA VAL A 1045 -33.88 12.57 21.61
C VAL A 1045 -35.18 11.97 22.14
N LYS A 1046 -35.20 11.34 23.33
CA LYS A 1046 -36.44 10.81 23.94
C LYS A 1046 -37.49 11.88 24.24
N GLU A 1047 -37.06 13.12 24.46
CA GLU A 1047 -37.95 14.26 24.76
C GLU A 1047 -38.64 14.82 23.50
N LYS A 1048 -38.34 14.29 22.30
CA LYS A 1048 -38.86 14.78 21.02
C LYS A 1048 -39.74 13.73 20.35
N ALA A 1049 -40.84 14.18 19.74
CA ALA A 1049 -41.68 13.34 18.92
C ALA A 1049 -41.10 13.16 17.51
N PHE A 1050 -41.13 11.94 16.97
CA PHE A 1050 -40.68 11.63 15.62
C PHE A 1050 -41.82 11.07 14.76
N THR A 1051 -41.89 11.53 13.51
CA THR A 1051 -42.69 10.87 12.48
C THR A 1051 -42.08 9.51 12.16
N GLN A 1052 -42.86 8.43 12.22
CA GLN A 1052 -42.36 7.09 11.89
C GLN A 1052 -42.35 6.91 10.36
N ILE A 1053 -41.23 6.41 9.81
CA ILE A 1053 -41.06 6.17 8.37
C ILE A 1053 -40.90 4.67 8.12
N GLY A 1054 -41.67 4.16 7.15
CA GLY A 1054 -41.60 2.79 6.67
C GLY A 1054 -42.99 2.20 6.41
N CYS A 1055 -43.05 0.97 5.92
CA CYS A 1055 -44.31 0.21 5.85
C CYS A 1055 -44.76 -0.22 7.25
N ASP A 1056 -46.01 -0.67 7.38
CA ASP A 1056 -46.61 -0.98 8.68
C ASP A 1056 -45.85 -2.04 9.48
N GLU A 1057 -45.20 -2.99 8.82
CA GLU A 1057 -44.38 -4.02 9.48
C GLU A 1057 -43.03 -3.49 9.98
N HIS A 1058 -42.41 -2.53 9.28
CA HIS A 1058 -41.00 -2.16 9.50
C HIS A 1058 -40.80 -0.72 9.99
N LYS A 1059 -41.85 0.11 10.08
CA LYS A 1059 -41.75 1.54 10.40
C LYS A 1059 -40.95 1.85 11.68
N ARG A 1060 -41.13 1.05 12.75
CA ARG A 1060 -40.41 1.23 14.03
C ARG A 1060 -38.93 0.87 13.91
N GLU A 1061 -38.63 -0.29 13.33
CA GLU A 1061 -37.24 -0.76 13.18
C GLU A 1061 -36.43 0.11 12.20
N LEU A 1062 -37.07 0.56 11.11
CA LEU A 1062 -36.46 1.42 10.10
C LEU A 1062 -36.10 2.78 10.70
N THR A 1063 -37.04 3.42 11.38
CA THR A 1063 -36.84 4.74 12.01
C THR A 1063 -35.75 4.68 13.07
N LYS A 1064 -35.79 3.68 13.97
CA LYS A 1064 -34.75 3.45 14.97
C LYS A 1064 -33.35 3.30 14.35
N ALA A 1065 -33.25 2.50 13.29
CA ALA A 1065 -31.97 2.26 12.61
C ALA A 1065 -31.43 3.53 11.92
N ILE A 1066 -32.30 4.37 11.38
CA ILE A 1066 -31.93 5.68 10.81
C ILE A 1066 -31.42 6.61 11.91
N ILE A 1067 -32.13 6.77 13.03
CA ILE A 1067 -31.73 7.60 14.17
C ILE A 1067 -30.35 7.14 14.69
N SER A 1068 -30.21 5.84 14.98
CA SER A 1068 -28.95 5.28 15.47
C SER A 1068 -27.80 5.50 14.48
N PHE A 1069 -28.03 5.30 13.18
CA PHE A 1069 -27.00 5.54 12.16
C PHE A 1069 -26.61 7.02 12.07
N TYR A 1070 -27.59 7.92 12.15
CA TYR A 1070 -27.39 9.37 12.08
C TYR A 1070 -26.56 9.86 13.27
N VAL A 1071 -27.00 9.59 14.50
CA VAL A 1071 -26.30 9.97 15.74
C VAL A 1071 -24.86 9.47 15.74
N ASN A 1072 -24.66 8.18 15.46
CA ASN A 1072 -23.32 7.57 15.41
C ASN A 1072 -22.41 8.22 14.36
N THR A 1073 -22.97 8.67 13.24
CA THR A 1073 -22.20 9.32 12.18
C THR A 1073 -21.91 10.79 12.52
N ARG A 1074 -22.86 11.49 13.14
CA ARG A 1074 -22.67 12.88 13.57
C ARG A 1074 -21.62 13.02 14.67
N ILE A 1075 -21.57 12.09 15.62
CA ILE A 1075 -20.51 12.06 16.67
C ILE A 1075 -19.12 11.83 16.04
N ILE A 1076 -19.02 11.05 14.97
CA ILE A 1076 -17.76 10.90 14.23
C ILE A 1076 -17.33 12.22 13.61
N PHE A 1077 -18.25 12.90 12.94
CA PHE A 1077 -17.94 14.21 12.35
C PHE A 1077 -17.56 15.24 13.42
N ALA A 1078 -18.19 15.21 14.60
CA ALA A 1078 -17.83 16.05 15.73
C ALA A 1078 -16.41 15.76 16.22
N CYS A 1079 -16.03 14.48 16.38
CA CYS A 1079 -14.66 14.08 16.74
C CYS A 1079 -13.63 14.51 15.68
N GLU A 1080 -13.94 14.32 14.39
CA GLU A 1080 -13.06 14.74 13.29
C GLU A 1080 -12.86 16.26 13.27
N GLU A 1081 -13.93 17.03 13.46
CA GLU A 1081 -13.86 18.49 13.53
C GLU A 1081 -13.09 18.97 14.75
N TYR A 1082 -13.32 18.35 15.92
CA TYR A 1082 -12.55 18.62 17.13
C TYR A 1082 -11.05 18.39 16.90
N ASN A 1083 -10.68 17.26 16.28
CA ASN A 1083 -9.29 16.95 15.96
C ASN A 1083 -8.67 17.92 14.93
N ARG A 1084 -9.46 18.41 13.96
CA ARG A 1084 -9.00 19.45 13.02
C ARG A 1084 -8.68 20.75 13.76
N ARG A 1085 -9.54 21.17 14.68
CA ARG A 1085 -9.33 22.37 15.52
C ARG A 1085 -8.10 22.22 16.41
N LEU A 1086 -7.94 21.07 17.07
CA LEU A 1086 -6.74 20.75 17.86
C LEU A 1086 -5.46 20.82 17.02
N SER A 1087 -5.48 20.21 15.83
CA SER A 1087 -4.33 20.21 14.91
C SER A 1087 -3.97 21.62 14.44
N ALA A 1088 -4.96 22.46 14.15
CA ALA A 1088 -4.76 23.86 13.78
C ALA A 1088 -4.13 24.66 14.94
N ASN A 1089 -4.64 24.48 16.17
CA ASN A 1089 -4.10 25.13 17.36
C ASN A 1089 -2.67 24.69 17.69
N SER A 1090 -2.36 23.40 17.54
CA SER A 1090 -1.01 22.86 17.72
C SER A 1090 -0.02 23.44 16.71
N LYS A 1091 -0.41 23.57 15.44
CA LYS A 1091 0.42 24.22 14.41
C LYS A 1091 0.68 25.70 14.71
N LYS A 1092 -0.34 26.44 15.20
CA LYS A 1092 -0.18 27.84 15.64
C LYS A 1092 0.80 27.96 16.80
N LYS A 1093 0.66 27.13 17.86
CA LYS A 1093 1.58 27.09 19.01
C LYS A 1093 3.02 26.71 18.61
N THR A 1094 3.19 25.83 17.62
CA THR A 1094 4.51 25.44 17.14
C THR A 1094 5.19 26.59 16.39
N LYS A 1095 4.46 27.29 15.52
CA LYS A 1095 4.97 28.48 14.82
C LYS A 1095 5.35 29.60 15.79
N SER A 1096 4.53 29.88 16.81
CA SER A 1096 4.87 30.90 17.81
C SER A 1096 6.10 30.51 18.63
N ARG A 1097 6.24 29.25 19.05
CA ARG A 1097 7.46 28.76 19.72
C ARG A 1097 8.71 28.86 18.85
N GLN A 1098 8.59 28.57 17.55
CA GLN A 1098 9.70 28.72 16.60
C GLN A 1098 10.08 30.19 16.41
N GLN A 1099 9.11 31.10 16.34
CA GLN A 1099 9.36 32.54 16.28
C GLN A 1099 10.02 33.04 17.57
N ILE A 1100 9.57 32.61 18.74
CA ILE A 1100 10.20 32.95 20.02
C ILE A 1100 11.62 32.38 20.10
N LYS A 1101 11.86 31.15 19.64
CA LYS A 1101 13.22 30.58 19.59
C LYS A 1101 14.12 31.32 18.62
N MET A 1102 13.63 31.71 17.44
CA MET A 1102 14.38 32.53 16.50
C MET A 1102 14.70 33.89 17.12
N PHE A 1103 13.73 34.52 17.78
CA PHE A 1103 13.91 35.79 18.47
C PHE A 1103 14.98 35.69 19.57
N LYS A 1104 14.95 34.62 20.39
CA LYS A 1104 15.98 34.32 21.41
C LYS A 1104 17.34 33.88 20.87
N LEU A 1105 17.44 33.56 19.58
CA LEU A 1105 18.71 33.26 18.90
C LEU A 1105 19.28 34.49 18.18
N THR A 1106 18.43 35.47 17.85
CA THR A 1106 18.82 36.75 17.25
C THR A 1106 19.11 37.85 18.26
N CYS A 1107 18.56 37.75 19.47
CA CYS A 1107 18.99 38.48 20.66
C CYS A 1107 20.09 37.69 21.38
#